data_AF-A0A6J8D2A8-F1
#
_entry.id   AF-A0A6J8D2A8-F1
#
_cell.length_a   1.000
_cell.length_b   1.000
_cell.length_c   1.000
_cell.angle_alpha   90.00
_cell.angle_beta   90.00
_cell.angle_gamma   90.00
#
_symmetry.space_group_name_H-M   'P 1'
#
loop_
_entity.id
_entity.type
_entity.pdbx_description
1 polymer ?
#
loop_
_entity_poly.entity_id
_entity_poly.type
_entity_poly.pdbx_seq_one_letter_code
_entity_poly.pdbx_strand_id
1 'polypeptide(L)'
;MVRSNLLNKKKPPRIVIYTRRWWILLLFSFNCITQTIIWNTWGPIAQSAKAVFLWNDATVGMIANCSNISTLFTVFLASYFMDYKGLRISAVLCSGLIFAAAGLRCITSDPEYATGLMYTSAIVNGLAGTTFFSGPPLLASLWFPLNQRTTATAISSLCIYAGLAGGFLIGPQLVSAPIYNTTVRYLKSDVVTPMVNESSTMSYQNTYNETALINFEELRNQVMWLMYVECIAAAIGFLAILLYFPDKPPSPPSNSANEKRIEYKKAICQIIRHGPLWLISIAFALPIGVYAAWGAILDVILHPVGVSQEEAGWIGFYATVGGCIAGVVIARFSDLFLRHMKLFLICLYMCGGASFVWFTLVCDKIVPYSTAQLYISSIAGGIFLNGTIPLFYELSCETSYPIAEGITGAFSTMLDSIFGVLFLFVLQIPSIGTSWMNWCLVGSIGAGILVLFIFRESYRRTDLDITIVVQSSDCVDKNDEDFNKQEQVDADLIDKRIICAENEELQKIHTSEKYLVDMEELPDDIILEIFSFLPHKFLLLNVRTVCRRWYSLSQSADLWQTVDLTLDFNQTEKQAMVSNLKRVQDHVKILKVDPRLLQTIFKNDIWQFLTLKILHLNSLCRTTVSVLGEPNLRYPRLEKVYFSSSLDNKLVLSAFSGLKLDTFEWKYNGPFQQFRESILALEKMDNLQKVRLHVNGLDNELLSYLLKNCHTLHSLELYFFNVNVKIDNDAFLSLTDNCSLTELGLPTTSITDESLYHISKTCPFLKLINISNCFNITDVGIRHLAMNCINLENLNIGNIPNLTNCTVQLVSNKFKRLKVLNIKQCMGMENIGIANVFKKCSMLITLDVSFCPKVNSHLLLPEKIWTNVPLKLREINLSGNNNITSEVAFRIIKLCSCLQSVALASCPSIQSIDTTSNKLAVSTILDTGKQSFCLHKRLHAL
;
A
#
# COMPACT_ATOMS: atom_id res chain seq x y z
N MET A 1 -10.62 -44.27 -16.93
CA MET A 1 -9.57 -43.60 -16.14
C MET A 1 -9.40 -42.10 -16.41
N VAL A 2 -9.78 -41.55 -17.58
CA VAL A 2 -9.63 -40.10 -17.87
C VAL A 2 -10.81 -39.25 -17.34
N ARG A 3 -11.99 -39.84 -17.11
CA ARG A 3 -13.19 -39.14 -16.61
C ARG A 3 -13.16 -38.81 -15.10
N SER A 4 -12.24 -39.38 -14.33
CA SER A 4 -12.11 -39.16 -12.88
C SER A 4 -11.16 -38.02 -12.50
N ASN A 5 -10.37 -37.48 -13.44
CA ASN A 5 -9.40 -36.41 -13.16
C ASN A 5 -9.89 -34.99 -13.51
N LEU A 6 -11.06 -34.85 -14.16
CA LEU A 6 -11.65 -33.55 -14.51
C LEU A 6 -12.62 -32.99 -13.44
N LEU A 7 -12.92 -33.76 -12.39
CA LEU A 7 -13.79 -33.35 -11.28
C LEU A 7 -13.05 -32.67 -10.11
N ASN A 8 -11.77 -32.32 -10.27
CA ASN A 8 -10.94 -31.79 -9.17
C ASN A 8 -10.38 -30.39 -9.43
N LYS A 9 -11.11 -29.52 -10.15
CA LYS A 9 -10.86 -28.06 -10.03
C LYS A 9 -11.41 -27.61 -8.67
N LYS A 10 -10.57 -27.74 -7.64
CA LYS A 10 -10.84 -27.15 -6.33
C LYS A 10 -11.19 -25.69 -6.52
N LYS A 11 -12.40 -25.29 -6.09
CA LYS A 11 -12.76 -23.89 -5.89
C LYS A 11 -11.62 -23.17 -5.16
N PRO A 12 -11.26 -21.94 -5.56
CA PRO A 12 -10.32 -21.15 -4.78
C PRO A 12 -10.88 -21.03 -3.35
N PRO A 13 -10.05 -21.29 -2.32
CA PRO A 13 -10.55 -21.31 -0.96
C PRO A 13 -11.03 -19.93 -0.57
N ARG A 14 -12.21 -19.90 0.08
CA ARG A 14 -12.80 -18.69 0.64
C ARG A 14 -11.81 -18.07 1.63
N ILE A 15 -11.28 -16.89 1.31
CA ILE A 15 -10.39 -16.17 2.23
C ILE A 15 -11.25 -15.64 3.38
N VAL A 16 -10.94 -16.07 4.60
CA VAL A 16 -11.67 -15.66 5.81
C VAL A 16 -10.66 -15.20 6.85
N ILE A 17 -10.98 -14.07 7.46
CA ILE A 17 -10.22 -13.47 8.54
C ILE A 17 -10.91 -13.78 9.86
N TYR A 18 -10.19 -14.43 10.78
CA TYR A 18 -10.71 -14.81 12.10
C TYR A 18 -10.18 -13.86 13.19
N THR A 19 -11.04 -13.42 14.11
CA THR A 19 -10.64 -12.58 15.26
C THR A 19 -9.68 -13.30 16.21
N ARG A 20 -9.80 -14.62 16.35
CA ARG A 20 -8.96 -15.45 17.23
C ARG A 20 -7.45 -15.43 16.90
N ARG A 21 -7.06 -14.97 15.70
CA ARG A 21 -5.65 -14.87 15.28
C ARG A 21 -4.78 -14.05 16.23
N TRP A 22 -5.35 -13.00 16.83
CA TRP A 22 -4.62 -12.15 17.78
C TRP A 22 -4.34 -12.87 19.09
N TRP A 23 -5.27 -13.72 19.53
CA TRP A 23 -5.05 -14.57 20.70
C TRP A 23 -3.96 -15.61 20.46
N ILE A 24 -3.93 -16.20 19.25
CA ILE A 24 -2.89 -17.16 18.86
C ILE A 24 -1.53 -16.49 18.78
N LEU A 25 -1.46 -15.28 18.22
CA LEU A 25 -0.24 -14.47 18.22
C LEU A 25 0.23 -14.17 19.64
N LEU A 26 -0.68 -13.81 20.55
CA LEU A 26 -0.36 -13.55 21.96
C LEU A 26 0.21 -14.79 22.66
N LEU A 27 -0.42 -15.96 22.49
CA LEU A 27 0.05 -17.22 23.06
C LEU A 27 1.43 -17.63 22.54
N PHE A 28 1.66 -17.48 21.23
CA PHE A 28 2.96 -17.72 20.62
C PHE A 28 4.02 -16.75 21.18
N SER A 29 3.68 -15.46 21.24
CA SER A 29 4.57 -14.40 21.73
C SER A 29 4.92 -14.55 23.21
N PHE A 30 3.99 -15.04 24.04
CA PHE A 30 4.26 -15.36 25.45
C PHE A 30 5.33 -16.45 25.61
N ASN A 31 5.32 -17.46 24.74
CA ASN A 31 6.35 -18.49 24.74
C ASN A 31 7.68 -17.97 24.17
N CYS A 32 7.66 -17.06 23.19
CA CYS A 32 8.87 -16.33 22.77
C CYS A 32 9.51 -15.59 23.97
N ILE A 33 8.70 -14.83 24.73
CA ILE A 33 9.16 -14.12 25.93
C ILE A 33 9.76 -15.09 26.93
N THR A 34 9.04 -16.16 27.26
CA THR A 34 9.45 -17.11 28.30
C THR A 34 10.74 -17.84 27.93
N GLN A 35 10.85 -18.29 26.68
CA GLN A 35 12.05 -18.93 26.17
C GLN A 35 13.29 -18.04 26.30
N THR A 36 13.13 -16.76 25.98
CA THR A 36 14.24 -15.81 25.98
C THR A 36 14.59 -15.31 27.38
N ILE A 37 13.61 -15.15 28.28
CA ILE A 37 13.86 -14.90 29.70
C ILE A 37 14.76 -15.99 30.28
N ILE A 38 14.41 -17.26 30.02
CA ILE A 38 15.18 -18.43 30.49
C ILE A 38 16.59 -18.47 29.88
N TRP A 39 16.72 -18.06 28.62
CA TRP A 39 18.03 -17.97 27.96
C TRP A 39 18.91 -16.87 28.57
N ASN A 40 18.32 -15.72 28.87
CA ASN A 40 19.02 -14.55 29.37
C ASN A 40 19.16 -14.53 30.90
N THR A 41 18.74 -15.55 31.64
CA THR A 41 18.68 -15.50 33.11
C THR A 41 20.01 -15.10 33.76
N TRP A 42 21.14 -15.62 33.27
CA TRP A 42 22.44 -15.51 33.96
C TRP A 42 23.19 -14.21 33.70
N GLY A 43 22.96 -13.55 32.56
CA GLY A 43 23.63 -12.31 32.19
C GLY A 43 23.35 -11.15 33.15
N PRO A 44 22.07 -10.80 33.39
CA PRO A 44 21.66 -9.73 34.29
C PRO A 44 22.08 -9.93 35.75
N ILE A 45 22.28 -11.18 36.18
CA ILE A 45 22.69 -11.51 37.55
C ILE A 45 24.10 -12.10 37.61
N ALA A 46 24.97 -11.79 36.63
CA ALA A 46 26.25 -12.48 36.47
C ALA A 46 27.16 -12.33 37.70
N GLN A 47 27.16 -11.18 38.39
CA GLN A 47 27.95 -10.99 39.62
C GLN A 47 27.45 -11.92 40.73
N SER A 48 26.14 -12.03 40.87
CA SER A 48 25.48 -12.90 41.86
C SER A 48 25.73 -14.39 41.55
N ALA A 49 25.66 -14.77 40.27
CA ALA A 49 25.93 -16.13 39.81
C ALA A 49 27.40 -16.56 40.07
N LYS A 50 28.36 -15.65 39.83
CA LYS A 50 29.78 -15.87 40.17
C LYS A 50 29.99 -16.07 41.66
N ALA A 51 29.24 -15.34 42.50
CA ALA A 51 29.31 -15.47 43.95
C ALA A 51 28.72 -16.79 44.46
N VAL A 52 27.54 -17.20 43.97
CA VAL A 52 26.81 -18.39 44.45
C VAL A 52 27.40 -19.70 43.92
N PHE A 53 27.77 -19.74 42.63
CA PHE A 53 28.19 -20.97 41.96
C PHE A 53 29.69 -21.03 41.65
N LEU A 54 30.46 -20.03 42.09
CA LEU A 54 31.91 -19.94 41.85
C LEU A 54 32.28 -19.92 40.36
N TRP A 55 31.40 -19.34 39.54
CA TRP A 55 31.61 -19.20 38.11
C TRP A 55 32.58 -18.05 37.77
N ASN A 56 33.07 -18.06 36.54
CA ASN A 56 33.79 -16.95 35.92
C ASN A 56 33.02 -16.40 34.71
N ASP A 57 33.51 -15.32 34.10
CA ASP A 57 32.89 -14.70 32.91
C ASP A 57 32.72 -15.69 31.75
N ALA A 58 33.73 -16.54 31.54
CA ALA A 58 33.72 -17.57 30.51
C ALA A 58 32.60 -18.60 30.73
N THR A 59 32.30 -18.96 31.98
CA THR A 59 31.22 -19.91 32.33
C THR A 59 29.86 -19.29 32.07
N VAL A 60 29.63 -18.03 32.50
CA VAL A 60 28.38 -17.31 32.23
C VAL A 60 28.15 -17.18 30.72
N GLY A 61 29.18 -16.80 29.97
CA GLY A 61 29.13 -16.74 28.51
C GLY A 61 28.89 -18.11 27.86
N MET A 62 29.51 -19.17 28.36
CA MET A 62 29.35 -20.53 27.80
C MET A 62 27.95 -21.09 28.04
N ILE A 63 27.34 -20.83 29.20
CA ILE A 63 25.94 -21.24 29.47
C ILE A 63 24.99 -20.57 28.48
N ALA A 64 25.14 -19.26 28.22
CA ALA A 64 24.37 -18.57 27.19
C ALA A 64 24.64 -19.16 25.79
N ASN A 65 25.90 -19.54 25.53
CA ASN A 65 26.32 -20.11 24.26
C ASN A 65 25.76 -21.53 24.00
N CYS A 66 25.54 -22.32 25.04
CA CYS A 66 24.97 -23.66 24.92
C CYS A 66 23.62 -23.65 24.20
N SER A 67 22.80 -22.61 24.39
CA SER A 67 21.53 -22.51 23.66
C SER A 67 21.73 -22.21 22.18
N ASN A 68 22.69 -21.34 21.82
CA ASN A 68 23.02 -21.05 20.43
C ASN A 68 23.55 -22.31 19.72
N ILE A 69 24.47 -23.04 20.36
CA ILE A 69 25.01 -24.30 19.85
C ILE A 69 23.89 -25.33 19.63
N SER A 70 22.99 -25.48 20.60
CA SER A 70 21.88 -26.45 20.53
C SER A 70 20.88 -26.12 19.41
N THR A 71 20.66 -24.84 19.15
CA THR A 71 19.80 -24.35 18.06
C THR A 71 20.32 -24.81 16.70
N LEU A 72 21.64 -24.83 16.48
CA LEU A 72 22.25 -25.27 15.21
C LEU A 72 21.88 -26.70 14.82
N PHE A 73 21.78 -27.60 15.80
CA PHE A 73 21.43 -29.01 15.55
C PHE A 73 19.93 -29.22 15.33
N THR A 74 19.10 -28.36 15.91
CA THR A 74 17.63 -28.50 15.84
C THR A 74 16.98 -27.69 14.75
N VAL A 75 17.68 -26.75 14.13
CA VAL A 75 17.08 -25.77 13.22
C VAL A 75 16.34 -26.39 12.02
N PHE A 76 16.92 -27.40 11.38
CA PHE A 76 16.28 -28.11 10.28
C PHE A 76 15.18 -29.06 10.77
N LEU A 77 15.39 -29.73 11.90
CA LEU A 77 14.38 -30.61 12.47
C LEU A 77 13.12 -29.84 12.87
N ALA A 78 13.27 -28.71 13.55
CA ALA A 78 12.17 -27.84 13.95
C ALA A 78 11.46 -27.24 12.72
N SER A 79 12.19 -26.79 11.70
CA SER A 79 11.53 -26.30 10.46
C SER A 79 10.75 -27.38 9.74
N TYR A 80 11.25 -28.62 9.73
CA TYR A 80 10.49 -29.77 9.22
C TYR A 80 9.18 -29.96 10.00
N PHE A 81 9.22 -29.92 11.33
CA PHE A 81 7.99 -30.03 12.14
C PHE A 81 7.02 -28.87 11.86
N MET A 82 7.49 -27.63 11.86
CA MET A 82 6.67 -26.45 11.60
C MET A 82 5.95 -26.50 10.24
N ASP A 83 6.69 -26.75 9.15
CA ASP A 83 6.17 -26.62 7.79
C ASP A 83 5.46 -27.89 7.29
N TYR A 84 5.87 -29.09 7.74
CA TYR A 84 5.34 -30.37 7.22
C TYR A 84 4.43 -31.13 8.18
N LYS A 85 4.74 -31.13 9.47
CA LYS A 85 3.90 -31.81 10.47
C LYS A 85 2.82 -30.87 11.02
N GLY A 86 3.09 -29.56 11.04
CA GLY A 86 2.18 -28.52 11.48
C GLY A 86 2.78 -27.69 12.62
N LEU A 87 2.47 -26.40 12.63
CA LEU A 87 2.97 -25.43 13.59
C LEU A 87 2.60 -25.79 15.05
N ARG A 88 1.43 -26.38 15.29
CA ARG A 88 1.00 -26.83 16.63
C ARG A 88 1.93 -27.89 17.19
N ILE A 89 2.27 -28.91 16.39
CA ILE A 89 3.14 -30.00 16.86
C ILE A 89 4.50 -29.42 17.27
N SER A 90 5.08 -28.56 16.44
CA SER A 90 6.35 -27.89 16.76
C SER A 90 6.23 -27.02 18.02
N ALA A 91 5.16 -26.22 18.12
CA ALA A 91 4.93 -25.34 19.26
C ALA A 91 4.72 -26.10 20.58
N VAL A 92 3.98 -27.20 20.58
CA VAL A 92 3.77 -28.07 21.76
C VAL A 92 5.08 -28.72 22.19
N LEU A 93 5.84 -29.29 21.25
CA LEU A 93 7.12 -29.93 21.56
C LEU A 93 8.12 -28.92 22.13
N CYS A 94 8.27 -27.76 21.49
CA CYS A 94 9.18 -26.73 21.94
C CYS A 94 8.74 -26.10 23.27
N SER A 95 7.46 -25.78 23.47
CA SER A 95 6.99 -25.27 24.78
C SER A 95 7.14 -26.28 25.91
N GLY A 96 6.97 -27.58 25.63
CA GLY A 96 7.25 -28.65 26.58
C GLY A 96 8.74 -28.73 26.96
N LEU A 97 9.64 -28.57 25.98
CA LEU A 97 11.08 -28.50 26.24
C LEU A 97 11.49 -27.24 27.02
N ILE A 98 10.87 -26.08 26.76
CA ILE A 98 11.07 -24.87 27.57
C ILE A 98 10.68 -25.12 29.03
N PHE A 99 9.51 -25.73 29.26
CA PHE A 99 9.07 -26.09 30.60
C PHE A 99 10.02 -27.10 31.27
N ALA A 100 10.47 -28.12 30.55
CA ALA A 100 11.45 -29.08 31.06
C ALA A 100 12.79 -28.41 31.42
N ALA A 101 13.29 -27.50 30.58
CA ALA A 101 14.50 -26.73 30.86
C ALA A 101 14.33 -25.88 32.13
N ALA A 102 13.22 -25.15 32.24
CA ALA A 102 12.94 -24.35 33.44
C ALA A 102 12.85 -25.22 34.70
N GLY A 103 12.21 -26.39 34.61
CA GLY A 103 12.11 -27.37 35.68
C GLY A 103 13.46 -27.96 36.12
N LEU A 104 14.38 -28.22 35.19
CA LEU A 104 15.73 -28.70 35.52
C LEU A 104 16.46 -27.73 36.45
N ARG A 105 16.34 -26.42 36.24
CA ARG A 105 17.00 -25.40 37.10
C ARG A 105 16.43 -25.31 38.51
N CYS A 106 15.28 -25.94 38.75
CA CYS A 106 14.59 -25.91 40.05
C CYS A 106 15.03 -27.05 41.00
N ILE A 107 15.86 -28.00 40.56
CA ILE A 107 16.16 -29.24 41.31
C ILE A 107 17.17 -29.00 42.43
N THR A 108 18.27 -28.30 42.15
CA THR A 108 19.34 -28.07 43.13
C THR A 108 19.99 -26.72 42.94
N SER A 109 20.40 -26.12 44.06
CA SER A 109 21.23 -24.93 44.08
C SER A 109 22.69 -25.24 44.41
N ASP A 110 23.01 -26.46 44.88
CA ASP A 110 24.35 -26.87 45.33
C ASP A 110 25.42 -26.65 44.23
N PRO A 111 26.51 -25.89 44.45
CA PRO A 111 27.47 -25.56 43.40
C PRO A 111 28.09 -26.78 42.71
N GLU A 112 28.26 -27.89 43.45
CA GLU A 112 28.87 -29.12 42.92
C GLU A 112 28.06 -29.72 41.77
N TYR A 113 26.73 -29.70 41.90
CA TYR A 113 25.81 -30.32 40.93
C TYR A 113 25.08 -29.30 40.05
N ALA A 114 24.86 -28.09 40.55
CA ALA A 114 24.07 -27.05 39.88
C ALA A 114 24.68 -26.67 38.54
N THR A 115 26.00 -26.51 38.45
CA THR A 115 26.66 -26.09 37.21
C THR A 115 26.35 -27.02 36.03
N GLY A 116 26.48 -28.34 36.21
CA GLY A 116 26.14 -29.32 35.17
C GLY A 116 24.66 -29.31 34.79
N LEU A 117 23.80 -29.05 35.77
CA LEU A 117 22.36 -28.94 35.55
C LEU A 117 21.98 -27.67 34.80
N MET A 118 22.64 -26.54 35.07
CA MET A 118 22.42 -25.28 34.34
C MET A 118 22.87 -25.40 32.88
N TYR A 119 23.98 -26.10 32.61
CA TYR A 119 24.37 -26.45 31.24
C TYR A 119 23.32 -27.32 30.54
N THR A 120 22.83 -28.35 31.23
CA THR A 120 21.80 -29.25 30.68
C THR A 120 20.52 -28.47 30.37
N SER A 121 20.07 -27.60 31.29
CA SER A 121 18.94 -26.72 31.06
C SER A 121 19.16 -25.80 29.85
N ALA A 122 20.33 -25.16 29.75
CA ALA A 122 20.63 -24.24 28.63
C ALA A 122 20.61 -24.96 27.28
N ILE A 123 21.10 -26.21 27.23
CA ILE A 123 21.01 -27.08 26.05
C ILE A 123 19.56 -27.35 25.71
N VAL A 124 18.76 -27.84 26.67
CA VAL A 124 17.35 -28.17 26.46
C VAL A 124 16.54 -26.93 26.02
N ASN A 125 16.78 -25.76 26.62
CA ASN A 125 16.14 -24.50 26.22
C ASN A 125 16.53 -24.07 24.80
N GLY A 126 17.79 -24.30 24.41
CA GLY A 126 18.27 -24.03 23.05
C GLY A 126 17.61 -24.93 22.00
N LEU A 127 17.49 -26.24 22.29
CA LEU A 127 16.76 -27.18 21.42
C LEU A 127 15.29 -26.74 21.20
N ALA A 128 14.72 -26.08 22.21
CA ALA A 128 13.36 -25.61 22.20
C ALA A 128 13.15 -24.28 21.46
N GLY A 129 14.16 -23.39 21.48
CA GLY A 129 14.05 -22.00 21.00
C GLY A 129 13.73 -21.85 19.52
N THR A 130 14.13 -22.84 18.70
CA THR A 130 14.11 -22.70 17.24
C THR A 130 12.72 -22.38 16.69
N THR A 131 11.65 -23.04 17.16
CA THR A 131 10.28 -22.77 16.68
C THR A 131 9.87 -21.33 16.94
N PHE A 132 10.23 -20.78 18.10
CA PHE A 132 9.80 -19.44 18.52
C PHE A 132 10.65 -18.33 17.91
N PHE A 133 11.90 -18.62 17.52
CA PHE A 133 12.77 -17.69 16.79
C PHE A 133 12.50 -17.66 15.29
N SER A 134 12.27 -18.81 14.67
CA SER A 134 12.07 -18.92 13.22
C SER A 134 10.60 -18.90 12.77
N GLY A 135 9.67 -19.19 13.68
CA GLY A 135 8.23 -19.25 13.40
C GLY A 135 7.48 -17.91 13.23
N PRO A 136 7.94 -16.72 13.66
CA PRO A 136 7.19 -15.46 13.50
C PRO A 136 6.65 -15.21 12.08
N PRO A 137 7.44 -15.34 10.99
CA PRO A 137 6.96 -15.07 9.64
C PRO A 137 5.99 -16.15 9.15
N LEU A 138 6.17 -17.39 9.60
CA LEU A 138 5.27 -18.51 9.30
C LEU A 138 3.91 -18.34 10.00
N LEU A 139 3.91 -17.94 11.28
CA LEU A 139 2.69 -17.65 12.01
C LEU A 139 1.93 -16.50 11.35
N ALA A 140 2.64 -15.44 10.97
CA ALA A 140 2.08 -14.29 10.29
C ALA A 140 1.48 -14.68 8.93
N SER A 141 2.17 -15.50 8.13
CA SER A 141 1.66 -15.96 6.84
C SER A 141 0.44 -16.87 6.97
N LEU A 142 0.38 -17.70 8.01
CA LEU A 142 -0.73 -18.62 8.25
C LEU A 142 -2.00 -17.95 8.79
N TRP A 143 -1.87 -16.87 9.57
CA TRP A 143 -3.00 -16.30 10.33
C TRP A 143 -3.39 -14.86 9.95
N PHE A 144 -2.51 -14.11 9.28
CA PHE A 144 -2.71 -12.69 9.01
C PHE A 144 -2.75 -12.36 7.51
N PRO A 145 -3.61 -11.41 7.10
CA PRO A 145 -3.67 -10.91 5.73
C PRO A 145 -2.45 -10.03 5.41
N LEU A 146 -2.22 -9.77 4.11
CA LEU A 146 -1.03 -9.07 3.60
C LEU A 146 -0.74 -7.74 4.33
N ASN A 147 -1.75 -6.90 4.53
CA ASN A 147 -1.62 -5.58 5.17
C ASN A 147 -1.37 -5.60 6.69
N GLN A 148 -1.39 -6.78 7.31
CA GLN A 148 -1.12 -6.95 8.75
C GLN A 148 0.04 -7.92 9.01
N ARG A 149 0.63 -8.50 7.96
CA ARG A 149 1.62 -9.57 8.05
C ARG A 149 2.92 -9.07 8.69
N THR A 150 3.55 -8.03 8.15
CA THR A 150 4.79 -7.43 8.69
C THR A 150 4.62 -7.08 10.17
N THR A 151 3.46 -6.53 10.54
CA THR A 151 3.19 -6.18 11.93
C THR A 151 3.01 -7.40 12.82
N ALA A 152 2.34 -8.45 12.35
CA ALA A 152 2.19 -9.68 13.13
C ALA A 152 3.56 -10.33 13.36
N THR A 153 4.39 -10.40 12.31
CA THR A 153 5.80 -10.82 12.40
C THR A 153 6.53 -9.98 13.45
N ALA A 154 6.43 -8.64 13.37
CA ALA A 154 7.06 -7.71 14.32
C ALA A 154 6.64 -7.94 15.76
N ILE A 155 5.35 -8.13 16.05
CA ILE A 155 4.90 -8.38 17.43
C ILE A 155 5.56 -9.64 17.99
N SER A 156 5.50 -10.77 17.27
CA SER A 156 6.09 -12.02 17.76
C SER A 156 7.62 -11.99 17.80
N SER A 157 8.30 -11.41 16.81
CA SER A 157 9.75 -11.36 16.77
C SER A 157 10.33 -10.36 17.78
N LEU A 158 9.66 -9.23 18.03
CA LEU A 158 10.09 -8.27 19.05
C LEU A 158 9.76 -8.74 20.47
N CYS A 159 8.78 -9.65 20.64
CA CYS A 159 8.52 -10.28 21.93
C CYS A 159 9.67 -11.21 22.40
N ILE A 160 10.49 -11.73 21.48
CA ILE A 160 11.77 -12.38 21.85
C ILE A 160 12.63 -11.40 22.65
N TYR A 161 12.80 -10.17 22.14
CA TYR A 161 13.55 -9.11 22.81
C TYR A 161 12.82 -8.56 24.05
N ALA A 162 11.49 -8.54 24.07
CA ALA A 162 10.76 -8.25 25.31
C ALA A 162 11.10 -9.26 26.42
N GLY A 163 11.44 -10.50 26.08
CA GLY A 163 12.00 -11.47 27.03
C GLY A 163 13.39 -11.09 27.55
N LEU A 164 14.28 -10.57 26.70
CA LEU A 164 15.57 -10.01 27.14
C LEU A 164 15.36 -8.87 28.16
N ALA A 165 14.45 -7.94 27.86
CA ALA A 165 14.06 -6.88 28.79
C ALA A 165 13.49 -7.45 30.10
N GLY A 166 12.66 -8.48 30.02
CA GLY A 166 12.13 -9.20 31.18
C GLY A 166 13.25 -9.76 32.06
N GLY A 167 14.29 -10.36 31.48
CA GLY A 167 15.46 -10.84 32.24
C GLY A 167 16.22 -9.72 32.94
N PHE A 168 16.42 -8.58 32.25
CA PHE A 168 17.08 -7.40 32.83
C PHE A 168 16.30 -6.72 33.95
N LEU A 169 14.97 -6.84 33.92
CA LEU A 169 14.10 -6.28 34.96
C LEU A 169 13.94 -7.25 36.13
N ILE A 170 13.53 -8.50 35.85
CA ILE A 170 13.12 -9.46 36.88
C ILE A 170 14.33 -10.00 37.64
N GLY A 171 15.44 -10.30 36.95
CA GLY A 171 16.62 -10.91 37.54
C GLY A 171 17.24 -10.06 38.66
N PRO A 172 17.74 -8.84 38.38
CA PRO A 172 18.36 -7.97 39.37
C PRO A 172 17.41 -7.49 40.48
N GLN A 173 16.10 -7.44 40.23
CA GLN A 173 15.11 -7.05 41.24
C GLN A 173 14.79 -8.17 42.23
N LEU A 174 14.88 -9.44 41.80
CA LEU A 174 14.72 -10.60 42.68
C LEU A 174 16.03 -11.05 43.31
N VAL A 175 17.17 -10.79 42.67
CA VAL A 175 18.51 -11.23 43.10
C VAL A 175 19.39 -10.02 43.33
N SER A 176 19.70 -9.77 44.60
CA SER A 176 20.53 -8.62 45.00
C SER A 176 21.98 -8.77 44.55
N ALA A 177 22.65 -7.68 44.18
CA ALA A 177 24.08 -7.71 43.89
C ALA A 177 24.89 -8.05 45.16
N PRO A 178 25.97 -8.86 45.06
CA PRO A 178 26.79 -9.22 46.20
C PRO A 178 27.53 -7.99 46.76
N ILE A 179 27.36 -7.70 48.05
CA ILE A 179 28.03 -6.61 48.75
C ILE A 179 29.40 -7.09 49.25
N TYR A 180 30.47 -6.63 48.61
CA TYR A 180 31.84 -6.84 49.10
C TYR A 180 32.28 -5.64 49.95
N ASN A 181 32.46 -5.82 51.27
CA ASN A 181 32.98 -4.75 52.11
C ASN A 181 34.37 -4.31 51.63
N THR A 182 34.54 -2.99 51.48
CA THR A 182 35.67 -2.32 50.81
C THR A 182 37.01 -2.44 51.57
N THR A 183 37.05 -3.13 52.71
CA THR A 183 38.25 -3.32 53.54
C THR A 183 39.13 -4.50 53.12
N VAL A 184 38.66 -5.44 52.30
CA VAL A 184 39.45 -6.64 51.93
C VAL A 184 40.31 -6.45 50.66
N ARG A 185 40.12 -5.36 49.91
CA ARG A 185 40.91 -5.11 48.68
C ARG A 185 42.38 -4.71 48.91
N TYR A 186 42.78 -4.40 50.15
CA TYR A 186 44.18 -4.04 50.48
C TYR A 186 45.03 -5.17 51.08
N LEU A 187 44.50 -6.39 51.22
CA LEU A 187 45.26 -7.52 51.78
C LEU A 187 45.63 -8.62 50.76
N LYS A 188 45.36 -8.41 49.46
CA LYS A 188 45.71 -9.35 48.39
C LYS A 188 46.75 -8.85 47.39
N SER A 189 47.51 -7.83 47.78
CA SER A 189 48.80 -7.49 47.17
C SER A 189 49.83 -7.40 48.29
N ASP A 190 50.61 -8.46 48.47
CA ASP A 190 52.06 -8.40 48.70
C ASP A 190 52.56 -9.72 49.32
N VAL A 191 53.37 -10.42 48.53
CA VAL A 191 54.51 -11.26 48.93
C VAL A 191 54.23 -12.46 49.85
N VAL A 192 54.57 -13.68 49.39
CA VAL A 192 55.57 -14.59 50.02
C VAL A 192 55.56 -15.96 49.31
N THR A 193 56.76 -16.35 48.88
CA THR A 193 57.24 -17.65 48.39
C THR A 193 56.95 -18.85 49.33
N PRO A 194 56.99 -20.11 48.86
CA PRO A 194 56.76 -21.25 49.73
C PRO A 194 58.03 -21.57 50.52
N MET A 195 57.96 -21.49 51.85
CA MET A 195 58.81 -22.29 52.72
C MET A 195 57.95 -22.96 53.78
N VAL A 196 58.02 -24.28 53.76
CA VAL A 196 57.56 -25.21 54.78
C VAL A 196 58.28 -24.92 56.09
N ASN A 197 57.57 -24.90 57.23
CA ASN A 197 57.98 -25.60 58.45
C ASN A 197 56.89 -25.58 59.53
N GLU A 198 56.96 -26.64 60.33
CA GLU A 198 56.00 -27.13 61.33
C GLU A 198 55.86 -26.26 62.59
N SER A 199 54.76 -26.56 63.31
CA SER A 199 54.58 -26.47 64.77
C SER A 199 54.42 -25.09 65.41
N SER A 200 53.21 -24.81 65.91
CA SER A 200 52.97 -24.44 67.33
C SER A 200 51.49 -24.06 67.57
N THR A 201 50.94 -24.69 68.60
CA THR A 201 49.67 -24.37 69.27
C THR A 201 49.66 -22.97 69.88
N MET A 202 48.58 -22.19 69.71
CA MET A 202 48.01 -21.41 70.81
C MET A 202 46.61 -20.84 70.48
N SER A 203 45.72 -21.08 71.44
CA SER A 203 44.37 -20.56 71.64
C SER A 203 44.27 -19.04 71.62
N TYR A 204 43.26 -18.47 70.95
CA TYR A 204 42.66 -17.20 71.37
C TYR A 204 41.15 -17.17 71.10
N GLN A 205 40.48 -16.49 72.03
CA GLN A 205 39.07 -16.53 72.37
C GLN A 205 38.14 -15.87 71.34
N ASN A 206 36.90 -16.37 71.36
CA ASN A 206 35.70 -15.75 70.82
C ASN A 206 35.66 -14.22 71.05
N THR A 207 35.62 -13.46 69.96
CA THR A 207 34.99 -12.14 69.93
C THR A 207 34.10 -12.11 68.70
N TYR A 208 32.82 -12.44 68.93
CA TYR A 208 31.75 -12.20 67.98
C TYR A 208 31.59 -10.69 67.82
N ASN A 209 32.12 -10.14 66.73
CA ASN A 209 31.70 -8.84 66.21
C ASN A 209 31.36 -9.03 64.74
N GLU A 210 30.08 -8.83 64.44
CA GLU A 210 29.41 -8.91 63.14
C GLU A 210 30.23 -8.21 62.05
N THR A 211 31.06 -8.99 61.37
CA THR A 211 31.53 -8.67 60.03
C THR A 211 30.47 -9.26 59.11
N ALA A 212 29.79 -8.41 58.34
CA ALA A 212 28.80 -8.83 57.36
C ALA A 212 29.39 -9.90 56.43
N LEU A 213 29.21 -11.16 56.80
CA LEU A 213 29.42 -12.31 55.94
C LEU A 213 28.44 -12.11 54.78
N ILE A 214 28.93 -12.17 53.54
CA ILE A 214 28.05 -12.34 52.39
C ILE A 214 27.11 -13.50 52.75
N ASN A 215 25.81 -13.24 52.89
CA ASN A 215 24.86 -14.29 53.22
C ASN A 215 24.60 -15.08 51.93
N PHE A 216 25.55 -15.96 51.59
CA PHE A 216 25.51 -16.79 50.39
C PHE A 216 24.28 -17.69 50.35
N GLU A 217 23.73 -18.04 51.52
CA GLU A 217 22.50 -18.82 51.63
C GLU A 217 21.28 -18.00 51.21
N GLU A 218 21.19 -16.74 51.65
CA GLU A 218 20.13 -15.81 51.22
C GLU A 218 20.20 -15.52 49.72
N LEU A 219 21.40 -15.23 49.19
CA LEU A 219 21.58 -14.96 47.76
C LEU A 219 21.22 -16.20 46.90
N ARG A 220 21.57 -17.39 47.39
CA ARG A 220 21.20 -18.67 46.76
C ARG A 220 19.68 -18.89 46.78
N ASN A 221 19.00 -18.56 47.87
CA ASN A 221 17.54 -18.64 47.96
C ASN A 221 16.87 -17.69 46.97
N GLN A 222 17.38 -16.46 46.82
CA GLN A 222 16.90 -15.49 45.84
C GLN A 222 17.04 -16.00 44.39
N VAL A 223 18.19 -16.60 44.05
CA VAL A 223 18.41 -17.23 42.74
C VAL A 223 17.40 -18.36 42.50
N MET A 224 17.13 -19.20 43.51
CA MET A 224 16.14 -20.28 43.37
C MET A 224 14.72 -19.76 43.19
N TRP A 225 14.34 -18.69 43.90
CA TRP A 225 13.06 -18.01 43.69
C TRP A 225 12.88 -17.52 42.25
N LEU A 226 13.92 -16.93 41.66
CA LEU A 226 13.91 -16.56 40.25
C LEU A 226 13.66 -17.78 39.34
N MET A 227 14.34 -18.91 39.59
CA MET A 227 14.13 -20.14 38.80
C MET A 227 12.68 -20.66 38.91
N TYR A 228 12.09 -20.64 40.11
CA TYR A 228 10.71 -21.09 40.32
C TYR A 228 9.71 -20.18 39.58
N VAL A 229 9.89 -18.86 39.64
CA VAL A 229 9.02 -17.90 38.93
C VAL A 229 9.05 -18.14 37.42
N GLU A 230 10.24 -18.32 36.84
CA GLU A 230 10.39 -18.61 35.41
C GLU A 230 9.80 -19.98 35.03
N CYS A 231 9.92 -20.98 35.91
CA CYS A 231 9.32 -22.31 35.71
C CYS A 231 7.79 -22.27 35.70
N ILE A 232 7.18 -21.51 36.61
CA ILE A 232 5.72 -21.31 36.64
C ILE A 232 5.26 -20.62 35.35
N ALA A 233 5.98 -19.58 34.88
CA ALA A 233 5.68 -18.93 33.60
C ALA A 233 5.76 -19.91 32.43
N ALA A 234 6.79 -20.76 32.37
CA ALA A 234 6.94 -21.79 31.35
C ALA A 234 5.82 -22.85 31.40
N ALA A 235 5.40 -23.25 32.59
CA ALA A 235 4.28 -24.19 32.77
C ALA A 235 2.96 -23.60 32.23
N ILE A 236 2.69 -22.33 32.53
CA ILE A 236 1.50 -21.62 32.02
C ILE A 236 1.55 -21.55 30.48
N GLY A 237 2.69 -21.19 29.91
CA GLY A 237 2.90 -21.10 28.46
C GLY A 237 2.70 -22.44 27.75
N PHE A 238 3.25 -23.52 28.33
CA PHE A 238 3.10 -24.88 27.82
C PHE A 238 1.64 -25.36 27.89
N LEU A 239 0.98 -25.22 29.04
CA LEU A 239 -0.42 -25.62 29.21
C LEU A 239 -1.34 -24.86 28.25
N ALA A 240 -1.12 -23.56 28.07
CA ALA A 240 -1.92 -22.77 27.14
C ALA A 240 -1.76 -23.22 25.68
N ILE A 241 -0.53 -23.53 25.25
CA ILE A 241 -0.27 -24.06 23.90
C ILE A 241 -0.88 -25.46 23.73
N LEU A 242 -0.67 -26.34 24.71
CA LEU A 242 -1.16 -27.71 24.71
C LEU A 242 -2.68 -27.77 24.57
N LEU A 243 -3.40 -26.92 25.31
CA LEU A 243 -4.85 -26.92 25.37
C LEU A 243 -5.49 -26.21 24.15
N TYR A 244 -4.95 -25.08 23.70
CA TYR A 244 -5.69 -24.18 22.80
C TYR A 244 -5.02 -23.86 21.44
N PHE A 245 -3.72 -24.09 21.24
CA PHE A 245 -3.01 -23.57 20.06
C PHE A 245 -3.27 -24.39 18.78
N PRO A 246 -3.95 -23.87 17.74
CA PRO A 246 -4.23 -24.63 16.52
C PRO A 246 -3.15 -24.44 15.44
N ASP A 247 -2.99 -25.41 14.53
CA ASP A 247 -1.99 -25.36 13.45
C ASP A 247 -2.19 -24.18 12.48
N LYS A 248 -3.43 -24.03 11.98
CA LYS A 248 -3.81 -23.02 10.98
C LYS A 248 -5.32 -22.72 11.08
N PRO A 249 -5.79 -21.57 10.58
CA PRO A 249 -7.23 -21.31 10.52
C PRO A 249 -7.93 -22.29 9.56
N PRO A 250 -9.26 -22.50 9.69
CA PRO A 250 -10.02 -23.39 8.83
C PRO A 250 -10.02 -22.93 7.36
N SER A 251 -9.83 -21.63 7.13
CA SER A 251 -9.69 -21.04 5.80
C SER A 251 -8.50 -20.09 5.79
N PRO A 252 -7.71 -20.05 4.70
CA PRO A 252 -6.48 -19.27 4.64
C PRO A 252 -6.76 -17.76 4.65
N PRO A 253 -5.86 -16.93 5.24
CA PRO A 253 -6.03 -15.47 5.30
C PRO A 253 -5.53 -14.74 4.04
N SER A 254 -4.79 -15.43 3.15
CA SER A 254 -4.30 -14.91 1.87
C SER A 254 -4.12 -16.03 0.84
N ASN A 255 -3.91 -15.65 -0.42
CA ASN A 255 -3.67 -16.59 -1.52
C ASN A 255 -2.29 -17.25 -1.40
N SER A 256 -1.25 -16.49 -1.09
CA SER A 256 0.09 -17.03 -0.80
C SER A 256 0.08 -18.05 0.34
N ALA A 257 -0.81 -17.94 1.32
CA ALA A 257 -0.95 -18.92 2.40
C ALA A 257 -1.58 -20.24 1.93
N ASN A 258 -2.25 -20.24 0.78
CA ASN A 258 -2.87 -21.41 0.17
C ASN A 258 -1.98 -22.09 -0.88
N GLU A 259 -0.98 -21.37 -1.41
CA GLU A 259 -0.03 -21.93 -2.38
C GLU A 259 0.83 -23.04 -1.78
N LYS A 260 1.02 -24.12 -2.55
CA LYS A 260 1.84 -25.25 -2.09
C LYS A 260 3.31 -24.86 -2.10
N ARG A 261 3.94 -24.93 -0.93
CA ARG A 261 5.40 -24.74 -0.79
C ARG A 261 6.16 -25.88 -1.44
N ILE A 262 7.38 -25.58 -1.88
CA ILE A 262 8.31 -26.58 -2.44
C ILE A 262 8.57 -27.68 -1.41
N GLU A 263 8.71 -28.93 -1.87
CA GLU A 263 9.07 -30.09 -1.05
C GLU A 263 10.36 -29.86 -0.23
N TYR A 264 10.37 -30.32 1.03
CA TYR A 264 11.39 -29.99 2.04
C TYR A 264 12.81 -30.24 1.55
N LYS A 265 13.08 -31.43 1.01
CA LYS A 265 14.40 -31.81 0.52
C LYS A 265 14.88 -30.88 -0.60
N LYS A 266 13.98 -30.51 -1.52
CA LYS A 266 14.29 -29.58 -2.62
C LYS A 266 14.48 -28.16 -2.09
N ALA A 267 13.67 -27.73 -1.12
CA ALA A 267 13.82 -26.43 -0.48
C ALA A 267 15.19 -26.27 0.19
N ILE A 268 15.65 -27.26 0.97
CA ILE A 268 16.99 -27.25 1.58
C ILE A 268 18.09 -27.18 0.51
N CYS A 269 18.01 -28.01 -0.54
CA CYS A 269 18.97 -27.95 -1.64
C CYS A 269 19.00 -26.59 -2.35
N GLN A 270 17.84 -25.93 -2.47
CA GLN A 270 17.72 -24.62 -3.09
C GLN A 270 18.32 -23.52 -2.21
N ILE A 271 18.08 -23.52 -0.89
CA ILE A 271 18.67 -22.56 0.05
C ILE A 271 20.20 -22.56 -0.06
N ILE A 272 20.81 -23.74 -0.09
CA ILE A 272 22.28 -23.88 -0.18
C ILE A 272 22.83 -23.19 -1.43
N ARG A 273 22.08 -23.18 -2.54
CA ARG A 273 22.50 -22.62 -3.83
C ARG A 273 22.00 -21.19 -4.08
N HIS A 274 21.12 -20.66 -3.24
CA HIS A 274 20.43 -19.39 -3.49
C HIS A 274 21.23 -18.19 -2.98
N GLY A 275 22.17 -17.69 -3.79
CA GLY A 275 23.07 -16.58 -3.43
C GLY A 275 22.39 -15.33 -2.82
N PRO A 276 21.27 -14.82 -3.36
CA PRO A 276 20.60 -13.65 -2.78
C PRO A 276 20.08 -13.90 -1.35
N LEU A 277 19.64 -15.12 -1.03
CA LEU A 277 19.17 -15.47 0.31
C LEU A 277 20.33 -15.49 1.32
N TRP A 278 21.50 -15.96 0.91
CA TRP A 278 22.72 -15.89 1.72
C TRP A 278 23.10 -14.45 2.04
N LEU A 279 23.12 -13.57 1.04
CA LEU A 279 23.46 -12.16 1.24
C LEU A 279 22.53 -11.49 2.26
N ILE A 280 21.21 -11.61 2.08
CA ILE A 280 20.27 -10.97 3.01
C ILE A 280 20.31 -11.61 4.40
N SER A 281 20.47 -12.93 4.49
CA SER A 281 20.54 -13.62 5.79
C SER A 281 21.84 -13.30 6.54
N ILE A 282 22.97 -13.11 5.85
CA ILE A 282 24.23 -12.67 6.47
C ILE A 282 24.13 -11.20 6.91
N ALA A 283 23.54 -10.33 6.09
CA ALA A 283 23.32 -8.92 6.45
C ALA A 283 22.44 -8.75 7.70
N PHE A 284 21.55 -9.70 7.95
CA PHE A 284 20.76 -9.80 9.17
C PHE A 284 21.56 -10.42 10.33
N ALA A 285 22.03 -11.66 10.15
CA ALA A 285 22.56 -12.51 11.20
C ALA A 285 23.88 -12.02 11.80
N LEU A 286 24.75 -11.38 11.00
CA LEU A 286 26.04 -10.91 11.51
C LEU A 286 25.86 -9.77 12.54
N PRO A 287 25.16 -8.66 12.23
CA PRO A 287 24.86 -7.64 13.23
C PRO A 287 23.99 -8.14 14.38
N ILE A 288 22.89 -8.83 14.07
CA ILE A 288 21.87 -9.19 15.07
C ILE A 288 22.36 -10.31 16.00
N GLY A 289 23.09 -11.29 15.50
CA GLY A 289 23.63 -12.39 16.32
C GLY A 289 24.70 -11.90 17.27
N VAL A 290 25.55 -10.98 16.81
CA VAL A 290 26.52 -10.28 17.68
C VAL A 290 25.79 -9.41 18.70
N TYR A 291 24.76 -8.67 18.30
CA TYR A 291 24.00 -7.80 19.20
C TYR A 291 23.25 -8.59 20.30
N ALA A 292 22.61 -9.70 19.95
CA ALA A 292 21.92 -10.57 20.91
C ALA A 292 22.91 -11.17 21.91
N ALA A 293 24.04 -11.69 21.43
CA ALA A 293 25.09 -12.23 22.27
C ALA A 293 25.75 -11.15 23.15
N TRP A 294 25.98 -9.94 22.62
CA TRP A 294 26.45 -8.78 23.37
C TRP A 294 25.47 -8.39 24.49
N GLY A 295 24.17 -8.38 24.18
CA GLY A 295 23.13 -8.09 25.16
C GLY A 295 23.11 -9.11 26.31
N ALA A 296 23.31 -10.40 26.02
CA ALA A 296 23.26 -11.46 27.03
C ALA A 296 24.34 -11.38 28.12
N ILE A 297 25.37 -10.55 27.94
CA ILE A 297 26.49 -10.38 28.87
C ILE A 297 26.79 -8.89 29.12
N LEU A 298 25.76 -8.03 29.00
CA LEU A 298 25.90 -6.60 29.16
C LEU A 298 26.48 -6.19 30.52
N ASP A 299 26.10 -6.86 31.61
CA ASP A 299 26.70 -6.65 32.94
C ASP A 299 28.21 -6.94 32.94
N VAL A 300 28.63 -8.05 32.31
CA VAL A 300 30.05 -8.41 32.18
C VAL A 300 30.84 -7.37 31.38
N ILE A 301 30.22 -6.79 30.36
CA ILE A 301 30.83 -5.74 29.51
C ILE A 301 30.98 -4.42 30.28
N LEU A 302 29.97 -4.04 31.07
CA LEU A 302 29.93 -2.75 31.76
C LEU A 302 30.62 -2.75 33.14
N HIS A 303 30.80 -3.91 33.76
CA HIS A 303 31.44 -4.02 35.07
C HIS A 303 32.87 -3.41 35.11
N PRO A 304 33.78 -3.63 34.12
CA PRO A 304 35.09 -2.97 34.07
C PRO A 304 35.03 -1.44 33.94
N VAL A 305 33.92 -0.89 33.44
CA VAL A 305 33.70 0.56 33.30
C VAL A 305 33.28 1.19 34.63
N GLY A 306 32.85 0.37 35.60
CA GLY A 306 32.41 0.81 36.93
C GLY A 306 30.89 0.89 37.09
N VAL A 307 30.12 0.29 36.19
CA VAL A 307 28.65 0.23 36.27
C VAL A 307 28.23 -0.96 37.13
N SER A 308 27.25 -0.74 38.01
CA SER A 308 26.71 -1.79 38.89
C SER A 308 25.82 -2.79 38.14
N GLN A 309 25.59 -3.98 38.72
CA GLN A 309 24.67 -4.98 38.16
C GLN A 309 23.26 -4.42 37.94
N GLU A 310 22.74 -3.67 38.91
CA GLU A 310 21.42 -3.07 38.84
C GLU A 310 21.35 -2.01 37.72
N GLU A 311 22.36 -1.14 37.64
CA GLU A 311 22.41 -0.09 36.62
C GLU A 311 22.59 -0.67 35.21
N ALA A 312 23.41 -1.71 35.04
CA ALA A 312 23.52 -2.44 33.78
C ALA A 312 22.19 -3.10 33.39
N GLY A 313 21.45 -3.62 34.37
CA GLY A 313 20.08 -4.12 34.21
C GLY A 313 19.14 -3.05 33.65
N TRP A 314 19.12 -1.86 34.25
CA TRP A 314 18.29 -0.74 33.76
C TRP A 314 18.67 -0.26 32.36
N ILE A 315 19.97 -0.16 32.06
CA ILE A 315 20.48 0.18 30.72
C ILE A 315 19.96 -0.83 29.68
N GLY A 316 20.13 -2.13 29.95
CA GLY A 316 19.63 -3.21 29.10
C GLY A 316 18.12 -3.16 28.92
N PHE A 317 17.37 -3.02 30.03
CA PHE A 317 15.91 -2.94 30.02
C PHE A 317 15.38 -1.81 29.13
N TYR A 318 15.82 -0.57 29.36
CA TYR A 318 15.31 0.57 28.57
C TYR A 318 15.73 0.49 27.11
N ALA A 319 16.94 0.01 26.82
CA ALA A 319 17.39 -0.15 25.45
C ALA A 319 16.54 -1.16 24.69
N THR A 320 16.23 -2.29 25.32
CA THR A 320 15.43 -3.33 24.70
C THR A 320 13.95 -2.94 24.59
N VAL A 321 13.34 -2.38 25.64
CA VAL A 321 11.93 -1.94 25.61
C VAL A 321 11.70 -0.82 24.61
N GLY A 322 12.59 0.18 24.57
CA GLY A 322 12.56 1.23 23.54
C GLY A 322 12.62 0.64 22.14
N GLY A 323 13.52 -0.34 21.94
CA GLY A 323 13.61 -1.18 20.75
C GLY A 323 12.31 -1.87 20.34
N CYS A 324 11.65 -2.56 21.25
CA CYS A 324 10.40 -3.27 20.97
C CYS A 324 9.27 -2.31 20.59
N ILE A 325 9.08 -1.21 21.34
CA ILE A 325 8.00 -0.25 21.08
C ILE A 325 8.23 0.46 19.74
N ALA A 326 9.43 1.01 19.54
CA ALA A 326 9.77 1.67 18.30
C ALA A 326 9.75 0.71 17.10
N GLY A 327 10.19 -0.54 17.29
CA GLY A 327 10.19 -1.56 16.24
C GLY A 327 8.81 -1.88 15.68
N VAL A 328 7.76 -1.92 16.51
CA VAL A 328 6.37 -2.11 16.03
C VAL A 328 5.91 -0.90 15.21
N VAL A 329 6.26 0.31 15.64
CA VAL A 329 5.92 1.56 14.91
C VAL A 329 6.66 1.63 13.58
N ILE A 330 7.96 1.33 13.58
CA ILE A 330 8.84 1.25 12.40
C ILE A 330 8.30 0.20 11.41
N ALA A 331 7.89 -0.97 11.89
CA ALA A 331 7.27 -2.00 11.05
C ALA A 331 5.95 -1.52 10.42
N ARG A 332 5.06 -0.88 11.19
CA ARG A 332 3.83 -0.29 10.67
C ARG A 332 4.07 0.82 9.64
N PHE A 333 5.07 1.67 9.88
CA PHE A 333 5.45 2.72 8.95
C PHE A 333 6.06 2.16 7.67
N SER A 334 6.80 1.04 7.77
CA SER A 334 7.38 0.36 6.59
C SER A 334 6.32 -0.18 5.63
N ASP A 335 5.11 -0.51 6.13
CA ASP A 335 3.99 -0.95 5.28
C ASP A 335 3.52 0.17 4.32
N LEU A 336 3.87 1.45 4.55
CA LEU A 336 3.58 2.58 3.64
C LEU A 336 4.56 2.68 2.47
N PHE A 337 5.76 2.10 2.59
CA PHE A 337 6.84 2.19 1.60
C PHE A 337 7.06 0.84 0.91
N LEU A 338 5.99 0.33 0.29
CA LEU A 338 6.04 -0.91 -0.48
C LEU A 338 7.18 -0.83 -1.51
N ARG A 339 8.01 -1.88 -1.55
CA ARG A 339 9.16 -2.05 -2.44
C ARG A 339 10.40 -1.17 -2.16
N HIS A 340 10.50 -0.56 -0.99
CA HIS A 340 11.70 0.21 -0.58
C HIS A 340 12.34 -0.25 0.74
N MET A 341 12.15 -1.51 1.15
CA MET A 341 12.63 -2.03 2.44
C MET A 341 14.16 -1.98 2.58
N LYS A 342 14.92 -2.19 1.49
CA LYS A 342 16.39 -2.14 1.53
C LYS A 342 16.94 -0.80 2.01
N LEU A 343 16.43 0.32 1.46
CA LEU A 343 16.90 1.65 1.82
C LEU A 343 16.65 1.93 3.30
N PHE A 344 15.47 1.56 3.79
CA PHE A 344 15.08 1.77 5.18
C PHE A 344 15.97 0.98 6.15
N LEU A 345 16.30 -0.27 5.82
CA LEU A 345 17.27 -1.09 6.58
C LEU A 345 18.65 -0.43 6.67
N ILE A 346 19.15 0.13 5.56
CA ILE A 346 20.45 0.84 5.54
C ILE A 346 20.40 2.06 6.47
N CYS A 347 19.33 2.87 6.42
CA CYS A 347 19.18 4.02 7.29
C CYS A 347 19.16 3.62 8.78
N LEU A 348 18.40 2.59 9.14
CA LEU A 348 18.32 2.10 10.52
C LEU A 348 19.68 1.59 11.01
N TYR A 349 20.40 0.80 10.21
CA TYR A 349 21.76 0.35 10.57
C TYR A 349 22.76 1.49 10.69
N MET A 350 22.70 2.52 9.84
CA MET A 350 23.58 3.70 9.98
C MET A 350 23.33 4.44 11.30
N CYS A 351 22.06 4.65 11.66
CA CYS A 351 21.70 5.29 12.92
C CYS A 351 22.08 4.43 14.13
N GLY A 352 21.81 3.11 14.10
CA GLY A 352 22.20 2.17 15.13
C GLY A 352 23.72 2.07 15.30
N GLY A 353 24.46 1.99 14.19
CA GLY A 353 25.92 1.97 14.16
C GLY A 353 26.53 3.24 14.77
N ALA A 354 26.03 4.42 14.41
CA ALA A 354 26.47 5.68 15.02
C ALA A 354 26.22 5.70 16.55
N SER A 355 25.08 5.16 16.98
CA SER A 355 24.74 5.05 18.40
C SER A 355 25.69 4.12 19.17
N PHE A 356 26.01 2.96 18.61
CA PHE A 356 26.96 2.02 19.25
C PHE A 356 28.41 2.47 19.16
N VAL A 357 28.79 3.26 18.14
CA VAL A 357 30.07 3.99 18.15
C VAL A 357 30.12 4.93 19.34
N TRP A 358 29.10 5.76 19.55
CA TRP A 358 29.04 6.65 20.71
C TRP A 358 29.11 5.88 22.03
N PHE A 359 28.32 4.82 22.18
CA PHE A 359 28.37 3.94 23.36
C PHE A 359 29.79 3.40 23.62
N THR A 360 30.45 2.90 22.57
CA THR A 360 31.80 2.34 22.65
C THR A 360 32.82 3.38 23.08
N LEU A 361 32.76 4.59 22.52
CA LEU A 361 33.67 5.69 22.85
C LEU A 361 33.53 6.18 24.31
N VAL A 362 32.33 6.08 24.88
CA VAL A 362 32.08 6.37 26.30
C VAL A 362 32.67 5.26 27.19
N CYS A 363 32.47 4.00 26.83
CA CYS A 363 33.04 2.85 27.55
C CYS A 363 34.58 2.87 27.56
N ASP A 364 35.20 3.22 26.44
CA ASP A 364 36.66 3.35 26.30
C ASP A 364 37.21 4.65 26.93
N LYS A 365 36.35 5.49 27.50
CA LYS A 365 36.70 6.78 28.14
C LYS A 365 37.42 7.76 27.19
N ILE A 366 37.21 7.61 25.88
CA ILE A 366 37.69 8.56 24.85
C ILE A 366 36.83 9.82 24.90
N VAL A 367 35.53 9.66 25.12
CA VAL A 367 34.56 10.73 25.39
C VAL A 367 34.35 10.83 26.92
N PRO A 368 34.10 12.03 27.49
CA PRO A 368 33.84 12.18 28.92
C PRO A 368 32.74 11.25 29.42
N TYR A 369 33.06 10.45 30.43
CA TYR A 369 32.14 9.48 31.01
C TYR A 369 30.91 10.19 31.60
N SER A 370 29.73 9.70 31.22
CA SER A 370 28.46 10.12 31.80
C SER A 370 27.47 8.98 31.67
N THR A 371 26.87 8.59 32.79
CA THR A 371 25.80 7.58 32.84
C THR A 371 24.70 7.91 31.84
N ALA A 372 24.27 9.17 31.75
CA ALA A 372 23.22 9.59 30.81
C ALA A 372 23.61 9.30 29.34
N GLN A 373 24.88 9.45 28.98
CA GLN A 373 25.34 9.12 27.63
C GLN A 373 25.25 7.62 27.35
N LEU A 374 25.57 6.76 28.33
CA LEU A 374 25.39 5.30 28.21
C LEU A 374 23.92 4.93 28.00
N TYR A 375 23.00 5.52 28.75
CA TYR A 375 21.56 5.30 28.56
C TYR A 375 21.09 5.79 27.18
N ILE A 376 21.42 7.02 26.79
CA ILE A 376 20.94 7.57 25.51
C ILE A 376 21.47 6.76 24.33
N SER A 377 22.77 6.45 24.31
CA SER A 377 23.41 5.71 23.21
C SER A 377 22.97 4.25 23.12
N SER A 378 22.76 3.57 24.25
CA SER A 378 22.21 2.20 24.25
C SER A 378 20.74 2.18 23.83
N ILE A 379 19.91 3.12 24.32
CA ILE A 379 18.49 3.21 23.97
C ILE A 379 18.30 3.51 22.48
N ALA A 380 19.01 4.51 21.95
CA ALA A 380 18.96 4.81 20.53
C ALA A 380 19.48 3.62 19.70
N GLY A 381 20.54 2.93 20.14
CA GLY A 381 21.04 1.72 19.49
C GLY A 381 20.01 0.60 19.44
N GLY A 382 19.35 0.31 20.56
CA GLY A 382 18.29 -0.69 20.66
C GLY A 382 17.06 -0.36 19.82
N ILE A 383 16.64 0.91 19.78
CA ILE A 383 15.58 1.42 18.89
C ILE A 383 15.84 1.05 17.43
N PHE A 384 17.04 1.38 16.94
CA PHE A 384 17.34 1.21 15.53
C PHE A 384 17.63 -0.24 15.14
N LEU A 385 18.37 -1.00 15.97
CA LEU A 385 18.67 -2.41 15.67
C LEU A 385 17.44 -3.32 15.81
N ASN A 386 16.65 -3.21 16.88
CA ASN A 386 15.47 -4.06 17.03
C ASN A 386 14.44 -3.79 15.94
N GLY A 387 14.33 -2.53 15.49
CA GLY A 387 13.43 -2.15 14.39
C GLY A 387 13.74 -2.81 13.04
N THR A 388 14.96 -3.29 12.80
CA THR A 388 15.31 -3.95 11.53
C THR A 388 14.83 -5.39 11.44
N ILE A 389 14.66 -6.06 12.57
CA ILE A 389 14.43 -7.50 12.68
C ILE A 389 13.19 -7.97 11.89
N PRO A 390 11.98 -7.40 12.08
CA PRO A 390 10.83 -7.82 11.28
C PRO A 390 11.00 -7.58 9.78
N LEU A 391 11.70 -6.51 9.41
CA LEU A 391 11.93 -6.15 8.01
C LEU A 391 12.86 -7.16 7.33
N PHE A 392 13.91 -7.61 8.03
CA PHE A 392 14.80 -8.66 7.53
C PHE A 392 14.10 -9.99 7.36
N TYR A 393 13.23 -10.38 8.29
CA TYR A 393 12.46 -11.61 8.17
C TYR A 393 11.53 -11.59 6.95
N GLU A 394 10.79 -10.50 6.76
CA GLU A 394 9.89 -10.37 5.60
C GLU A 394 10.67 -10.29 4.28
N LEU A 395 11.74 -9.49 4.22
CA LEU A 395 12.58 -9.39 3.02
C LEU A 395 13.28 -10.72 2.67
N SER A 396 13.65 -11.52 3.68
CA SER A 396 14.19 -12.87 3.46
C SER A 396 13.13 -13.80 2.87
N CYS A 397 11.90 -13.77 3.37
CA CYS A 397 10.78 -14.57 2.85
C CYS A 397 10.35 -14.13 1.44
N GLU A 398 10.41 -12.84 1.12
CA GLU A 398 10.18 -12.33 -0.25
C GLU A 398 11.25 -12.83 -1.22
N THR A 399 12.51 -12.84 -0.77
CA THR A 399 13.67 -13.26 -1.58
C THR A 399 13.69 -14.78 -1.80
N SER A 400 13.24 -15.57 -0.82
CA SER A 400 13.28 -17.04 -0.88
C SER A 400 12.04 -17.67 -1.52
N TYR A 401 10.98 -16.90 -1.80
CA TYR A 401 9.74 -17.43 -2.37
C TYR A 401 9.99 -18.24 -3.66
N PRO A 402 9.44 -19.48 -3.81
CA PRO A 402 8.35 -20.09 -3.03
C PRO A 402 8.78 -21.10 -1.94
N ILE A 403 9.95 -20.90 -1.33
CA ILE A 403 10.38 -21.67 -0.14
C ILE A 403 9.48 -21.33 1.05
N ALA A 404 9.19 -22.30 1.90
CA ALA A 404 8.38 -22.09 3.10
C ALA A 404 9.05 -21.10 4.08
N GLU A 405 8.22 -20.28 4.71
CA GLU A 405 8.63 -19.22 5.61
C GLU A 405 9.33 -19.78 6.86
N GLY A 406 8.90 -20.94 7.37
CA GLY A 406 9.55 -21.61 8.50
C GLY A 406 10.98 -22.04 8.18
N ILE A 407 11.22 -22.66 7.02
CA ILE A 407 12.58 -23.03 6.55
C ILE A 407 13.45 -21.79 6.35
N THR A 408 12.89 -20.72 5.77
CA THR A 408 13.62 -19.46 5.54
C THR A 408 14.03 -18.82 6.86
N GLY A 409 13.09 -18.67 7.80
CA GLY A 409 13.37 -18.14 9.14
C GLY A 409 14.35 -19.01 9.91
N ALA A 410 14.27 -20.33 9.76
CA ALA A 410 15.19 -21.28 10.38
C ALA A 410 16.61 -21.10 9.83
N PHE A 411 16.77 -20.95 8.52
CA PHE A 411 18.07 -20.67 7.93
C PHE A 411 18.68 -19.36 8.44
N SER A 412 17.89 -18.28 8.55
CA SER A 412 18.35 -17.02 9.13
C SER A 412 18.73 -17.17 10.60
N THR A 413 17.93 -17.88 11.40
CA THR A 413 18.20 -18.18 12.82
C THR A 413 19.46 -19.02 13.02
N MET A 414 19.73 -19.95 12.11
CA MET A 414 20.96 -20.75 12.12
C MET A 414 22.18 -19.86 11.96
N LEU A 415 22.17 -18.96 10.97
CA LEU A 415 23.27 -18.02 10.75
C LEU A 415 23.44 -17.07 11.94
N ASP A 416 22.33 -16.60 12.51
CA ASP A 416 22.33 -15.75 13.71
C ASP A 416 23.02 -16.44 14.89
N SER A 417 22.63 -17.71 15.12
CA SER A 417 23.25 -18.57 16.13
C SER A 417 24.74 -18.82 15.84
N ILE A 418 25.17 -18.98 14.58
CA ILE A 418 26.59 -19.14 14.25
C ILE A 418 27.40 -17.92 14.67
N PHE A 419 26.95 -16.70 14.33
CA PHE A 419 27.67 -15.48 14.71
C PHE A 419 27.63 -15.25 16.22
N GLY A 420 26.51 -15.55 16.89
CA GLY A 420 26.43 -15.54 18.35
C GLY A 420 27.39 -16.52 19.01
N VAL A 421 27.52 -17.75 18.46
CA VAL A 421 28.49 -18.75 18.93
C VAL A 421 29.91 -18.23 18.79
N LEU A 422 30.28 -17.75 17.61
CA LEU A 422 31.62 -17.23 17.35
C LEU A 422 31.96 -16.09 18.30
N PHE A 423 31.02 -15.18 18.56
CA PHE A 423 31.20 -14.06 19.47
C PHE A 423 31.42 -14.51 20.92
N LEU A 424 30.54 -15.35 21.48
CA LEU A 424 30.68 -15.78 22.88
C LEU A 424 31.85 -16.76 23.10
N PHE A 425 32.28 -17.49 22.08
CA PHE A 425 33.40 -18.43 22.20
C PHE A 425 34.74 -17.70 22.43
N VAL A 426 34.89 -16.46 21.96
CA VAL A 426 36.10 -15.65 22.18
C VAL A 426 36.32 -15.38 23.68
N LEU A 427 35.27 -15.31 24.51
CA LEU A 427 35.39 -15.18 25.97
C LEU A 427 36.08 -16.37 26.64
N GLN A 428 36.23 -17.51 25.97
CA GLN A 428 36.97 -18.65 26.49
C GLN A 428 38.50 -18.43 26.45
N ILE A 429 38.97 -17.42 25.72
CA ILE A 429 40.39 -17.07 25.68
C ILE A 429 40.78 -16.41 27.00
N PRO A 430 41.71 -16.99 27.77
CA PRO A 430 42.13 -16.40 29.04
C PRO A 430 42.67 -14.99 28.85
N SER A 431 42.29 -14.07 29.74
CA SER A 431 42.81 -12.69 29.80
C SER A 431 42.52 -11.80 28.57
N ILE A 432 41.54 -12.16 27.72
CA ILE A 432 41.19 -11.37 26.52
C ILE A 432 40.48 -10.03 26.83
N GLY A 433 39.84 -9.91 28.00
CA GLY A 433 39.05 -8.74 28.39
C GLY A 433 37.73 -8.59 27.61
N THR A 434 37.05 -7.45 27.76
CA THR A 434 35.70 -7.21 27.19
C THR A 434 35.62 -6.00 26.24
N SER A 435 36.68 -5.19 26.09
CA SER A 435 36.64 -3.97 25.26
C SER A 435 36.43 -4.27 23.77
N TRP A 436 37.00 -5.38 23.27
CA TRP A 436 36.85 -5.82 21.88
C TRP A 436 35.39 -6.09 21.48
N MET A 437 34.53 -6.39 22.45
CA MET A 437 33.14 -6.79 22.23
C MET A 437 32.31 -5.64 21.66
N ASN A 438 32.52 -4.43 22.18
CA ASN A 438 31.84 -3.22 21.73
C ASN A 438 32.26 -2.85 20.30
N TRP A 439 33.56 -2.91 20.00
CA TRP A 439 34.08 -2.68 18.65
C TRP A 439 33.65 -3.75 17.65
N CYS A 440 33.55 -5.01 18.08
CA CYS A 440 33.04 -6.09 17.25
C CYS A 440 31.57 -5.87 16.86
N LEU A 441 30.74 -5.38 17.78
CA LEU A 441 29.36 -4.98 17.48
C LEU A 441 29.29 -3.82 16.45
N VAL A 442 30.12 -2.79 16.62
CA VAL A 442 30.20 -1.70 15.63
C VAL A 442 30.63 -2.22 14.25
N GLY A 443 31.67 -3.06 14.22
CA GLY A 443 32.20 -3.65 13.00
C GLY A 443 31.21 -4.58 12.30
N SER A 444 30.43 -5.36 13.06
CA SER A 444 29.42 -6.26 12.50
C SER A 444 28.30 -5.49 11.81
N ILE A 445 27.83 -4.37 12.40
CA ILE A 445 26.84 -3.48 11.78
C ILE A 445 27.39 -2.87 10.48
N GLY A 446 28.63 -2.37 10.50
CA GLY A 446 29.29 -1.84 9.30
C GLY A 446 29.39 -2.87 8.18
N ALA A 447 29.78 -4.11 8.51
CA ALA A 447 29.81 -5.21 7.55
C ALA A 447 28.41 -5.56 7.02
N GLY A 448 27.38 -5.56 7.87
CA GLY A 448 25.99 -5.76 7.47
C GLY A 448 25.52 -4.73 6.44
N ILE A 449 25.87 -3.45 6.62
CA ILE A 449 25.58 -2.36 5.67
C ILE A 449 26.26 -2.62 4.32
N LEU A 450 27.52 -3.03 4.32
CA LEU A 450 28.26 -3.35 3.09
C LEU A 450 27.58 -4.51 2.32
N VAL A 451 27.16 -5.56 3.02
CA VAL A 451 26.44 -6.68 2.40
C VAL A 451 25.08 -6.22 1.84
N LEU A 452 24.36 -5.34 2.55
CA LEU A 452 23.10 -4.75 2.05
C LEU A 452 23.31 -3.95 0.76
N PHE A 453 24.42 -3.20 0.61
CA PHE A 453 24.71 -2.48 -0.62
C PHE A 453 24.83 -3.43 -1.83
N ILE A 454 25.48 -4.59 -1.64
CA ILE A 454 25.66 -5.63 -2.67
C ILE A 454 24.34 -6.35 -3.00
N PHE A 455 23.48 -6.56 -1.99
CA PHE A 455 22.21 -7.26 -2.15
C PHE A 455 21.25 -6.57 -3.13
N ARG A 456 20.58 -7.34 -4.00
CA ARG A 456 19.53 -6.86 -4.91
C ARG A 456 18.17 -7.35 -4.42
N GLU A 457 17.24 -6.43 -4.20
CA GLU A 457 15.89 -6.73 -3.70
C GLU A 457 14.99 -7.38 -4.78
N SER A 458 14.09 -8.27 -4.35
CA SER A 458 13.10 -8.94 -5.20
C SER A 458 11.82 -9.20 -4.39
N TYR A 459 10.65 -8.95 -4.99
CA TYR A 459 9.34 -8.93 -4.29
C TYR A 459 8.33 -9.94 -4.88
N ARG A 460 8.75 -11.18 -5.12
CA ARG A 460 7.98 -12.19 -5.87
C ARG A 460 6.71 -12.67 -5.16
N ARG A 461 6.72 -12.75 -3.83
CA ARG A 461 5.57 -13.23 -3.03
C ARG A 461 4.49 -12.16 -2.95
N THR A 462 4.91 -10.91 -2.71
CA THR A 462 4.01 -9.74 -2.75
C THR A 462 3.37 -9.59 -4.13
N ASP A 463 4.13 -9.77 -5.21
CA ASP A 463 3.61 -9.71 -6.57
C ASP A 463 2.52 -10.77 -6.82
N LEU A 464 2.67 -11.99 -6.30
CA LEU A 464 1.67 -13.06 -6.42
C LEU A 464 0.38 -12.77 -5.64
N ASP A 465 0.49 -12.26 -4.41
CA ASP A 465 -0.67 -11.85 -3.62
C ASP A 465 -1.44 -10.70 -4.28
N ILE A 466 -0.75 -9.78 -4.96
CA ILE A 466 -1.38 -8.69 -5.74
C ILE A 466 -2.00 -9.23 -7.04
N THR A 467 -1.31 -10.11 -7.77
CA THR A 467 -1.73 -10.60 -9.10
C THR A 467 -2.95 -11.53 -9.02
N ILE A 468 -3.05 -12.38 -7.99
CA ILE A 468 -4.21 -13.29 -7.84
C ILE A 468 -5.43 -12.56 -7.29
N VAL A 469 -5.28 -11.46 -6.54
CA VAL A 469 -6.43 -10.60 -6.22
C VAL A 469 -7.08 -10.05 -7.49
N VAL A 470 -6.29 -9.78 -8.54
CA VAL A 470 -6.79 -9.38 -9.87
C VAL A 470 -7.46 -10.55 -10.63
N GLN A 471 -6.96 -11.79 -10.50
CA GLN A 471 -7.51 -12.97 -11.21
C GLN A 471 -8.67 -13.68 -10.47
N SER A 472 -8.67 -13.68 -9.14
CA SER A 472 -9.74 -14.27 -8.32
C SER A 472 -11.01 -13.42 -8.30
N SER A 473 -10.89 -12.11 -8.55
CA SER A 473 -12.03 -11.25 -8.88
C SER A 473 -12.66 -11.53 -10.25
N ASP A 474 -11.99 -12.30 -11.12
CA ASP A 474 -12.54 -12.75 -12.41
C ASP A 474 -13.13 -14.17 -12.39
N CYS A 475 -12.88 -14.96 -11.33
CA CYS A 475 -13.14 -16.42 -11.35
C CYS A 475 -14.09 -16.97 -10.27
N VAL A 476 -14.71 -16.15 -9.40
CA VAL A 476 -15.58 -16.68 -8.34
C VAL A 476 -16.86 -15.87 -8.23
N ASP A 477 -17.85 -16.29 -9.02
CA ASP A 477 -19.22 -16.55 -8.52
C ASP A 477 -20.04 -17.22 -9.64
N LYS A 478 -19.75 -18.50 -9.87
CA LYS A 478 -20.73 -19.51 -10.32
C LYS A 478 -20.35 -20.84 -9.69
N ASN A 479 -21.32 -21.46 -9.01
CA ASN A 479 -21.27 -22.78 -8.36
C ASN A 479 -20.59 -22.65 -6.99
N ASP A 480 -21.21 -22.88 -5.82
CA ASP A 480 -22.10 -23.95 -5.39
C ASP A 480 -22.95 -23.37 -4.24
N GLU A 481 -24.24 -23.26 -4.46
CA GLU A 481 -25.28 -23.53 -3.46
C GLU A 481 -26.42 -24.17 -4.25
N ASP A 482 -26.26 -25.46 -4.57
CA ASP A 482 -27.38 -26.37 -4.86
C ASP A 482 -26.81 -27.78 -5.04
N PHE A 483 -26.49 -28.43 -3.92
CA PHE A 483 -26.45 -29.89 -3.87
C PHE A 483 -26.91 -30.35 -2.48
N ASN A 484 -28.20 -30.20 -2.24
CA ASN A 484 -29.00 -31.24 -1.58
C ASN A 484 -30.49 -30.97 -1.81
N LYS A 485 -31.01 -31.49 -2.92
CA LYS A 485 -32.32 -32.17 -3.00
C LYS A 485 -32.46 -32.83 -4.37
N GLN A 486 -32.68 -34.13 -4.35
CA GLN A 486 -33.22 -34.92 -5.46
C GLN A 486 -34.43 -34.22 -6.09
N GLU A 487 -34.47 -34.12 -7.42
CA GLU A 487 -35.53 -34.71 -8.28
C GLU A 487 -35.23 -34.46 -9.77
N GLN A 488 -34.78 -35.54 -10.43
CA GLN A 488 -35.34 -36.09 -11.67
C GLN A 488 -36.19 -35.16 -12.57
N VAL A 489 -35.68 -34.76 -13.75
CA VAL A 489 -36.37 -34.88 -15.06
C VAL A 489 -35.35 -34.81 -16.20
N ASP A 490 -35.53 -35.77 -17.10
CA ASP A 490 -34.97 -36.07 -18.42
C ASP A 490 -34.17 -35.02 -19.20
N ALA A 491 -33.07 -35.54 -19.77
CA ALA A 491 -32.42 -35.00 -20.94
C ALA A 491 -33.29 -35.23 -22.18
N ASP A 492 -33.34 -34.26 -23.09
CA ASP A 492 -33.25 -34.57 -24.52
C ASP A 492 -32.82 -33.36 -25.37
N LEU A 493 -31.76 -33.64 -26.15
CA LEU A 493 -31.44 -33.16 -27.49
C LEU A 493 -31.91 -31.75 -27.94
N ILE A 494 -30.93 -30.86 -28.17
CA ILE A 494 -30.51 -30.38 -29.51
C ILE A 494 -29.43 -29.30 -29.31
N ASP A 495 -28.19 -29.67 -29.63
CA ASP A 495 -27.29 -28.99 -30.58
C ASP A 495 -25.81 -29.12 -30.16
N LYS A 496 -25.28 -30.34 -30.36
CA LYS A 496 -23.90 -30.72 -30.03
C LYS A 496 -22.97 -30.74 -31.26
N ARG A 497 -23.35 -30.10 -32.36
CA ARG A 497 -22.55 -30.12 -33.61
C ARG A 497 -21.76 -28.85 -33.91
N ILE A 498 -22.03 -27.74 -33.21
CA ILE A 498 -21.27 -26.48 -33.44
C ILE A 498 -20.07 -26.35 -32.48
N ILE A 499 -20.07 -27.01 -31.31
CA ILE A 499 -19.03 -26.84 -30.29
C ILE A 499 -17.82 -27.80 -30.45
N CYS A 500 -17.93 -28.80 -31.33
CA CYS A 500 -16.86 -29.79 -31.51
C CYS A 500 -15.86 -29.47 -32.64
N ALA A 501 -16.18 -28.54 -33.55
CA ALA A 501 -15.22 -28.10 -34.58
C ALA A 501 -14.27 -27.01 -34.05
N GLU A 502 -14.72 -26.14 -33.15
CA GLU A 502 -13.89 -25.09 -32.54
C GLU A 502 -12.91 -25.62 -31.49
N ASN A 503 -13.18 -26.77 -30.86
CA ASN A 503 -12.34 -27.28 -29.77
C ASN A 503 -11.14 -28.12 -30.20
N GLU A 504 -11.09 -28.65 -31.42
CA GLU A 504 -9.89 -29.36 -31.91
C GLU A 504 -8.77 -28.40 -32.38
N GLU A 505 -9.10 -27.18 -32.82
CA GLU A 505 -8.10 -26.13 -33.04
C GLU A 505 -7.62 -25.51 -31.73
N LEU A 506 -8.51 -25.31 -30.75
CA LEU A 506 -8.17 -24.76 -29.43
C LEU A 506 -7.35 -25.73 -28.55
N GLN A 507 -7.46 -27.05 -28.74
CA GLN A 507 -6.65 -28.02 -28.00
C GLN A 507 -5.22 -28.21 -28.54
N LYS A 508 -4.93 -27.84 -29.79
CA LYS A 508 -3.54 -27.79 -30.27
C LYS A 508 -2.76 -26.60 -29.70
N ILE A 509 -3.45 -25.55 -29.24
CA ILE A 509 -2.84 -24.33 -28.71
C ILE A 509 -2.40 -24.48 -27.24
N HIS A 510 -2.94 -25.44 -26.48
CA HIS A 510 -2.71 -25.56 -25.03
C HIS A 510 -1.62 -26.55 -24.59
N THR A 511 -0.84 -27.10 -25.52
CA THR A 511 0.28 -28.02 -25.25
C THR A 511 1.66 -27.50 -25.69
N SER A 512 1.86 -26.18 -25.75
CA SER A 512 3.17 -25.58 -26.02
C SER A 512 3.60 -24.60 -24.92
N GLU A 513 4.08 -25.12 -23.80
CA GLU A 513 5.12 -24.43 -23.02
C GLU A 513 6.42 -24.44 -23.82
N LYS A 514 6.56 -23.55 -24.83
CA LYS A 514 7.87 -23.22 -25.41
C LYS A 514 7.93 -21.97 -26.32
N TYR A 515 7.23 -20.88 -26.01
CA TYR A 515 7.55 -19.59 -26.61
C TYR A 515 7.26 -18.47 -25.61
N LEU A 516 8.17 -18.24 -24.66
CA LEU A 516 8.43 -16.87 -24.24
C LEU A 516 9.06 -16.22 -25.46
N VAL A 517 8.27 -15.52 -26.27
CA VAL A 517 8.82 -14.66 -27.32
C VAL A 517 9.70 -13.65 -26.60
N ASP A 518 10.99 -13.71 -26.87
CA ASP A 518 11.91 -12.72 -26.32
C ASP A 518 11.45 -11.34 -26.80
N MET A 519 11.50 -10.30 -25.96
CA MET A 519 11.05 -8.96 -26.38
C MET A 519 11.88 -8.43 -27.58
N GLU A 520 13.01 -9.06 -27.87
CA GLU A 520 13.84 -8.85 -29.05
C GLU A 520 13.28 -9.48 -30.35
N GLU A 521 12.35 -10.44 -30.26
CA GLU A 521 11.76 -11.15 -31.40
C GLU A 521 10.40 -10.58 -31.85
N LEU A 522 9.77 -9.71 -31.05
CA LEU A 522 8.51 -9.06 -31.41
C LEU A 522 8.70 -8.10 -32.59
N PRO A 523 7.76 -8.02 -33.56
CA PRO A 523 7.83 -7.06 -34.64
C PRO A 523 7.57 -5.61 -34.17
N ASP A 524 8.09 -4.64 -34.93
CA ASP A 524 8.15 -3.22 -34.52
C ASP A 524 6.76 -2.59 -34.33
N ASP A 525 5.76 -3.05 -35.08
CA ASP A 525 4.36 -2.62 -34.99
C ASP A 525 3.73 -2.94 -33.63
N ILE A 526 3.95 -4.14 -33.10
CA ILE A 526 3.47 -4.54 -31.76
C ILE A 526 4.19 -3.75 -30.67
N ILE A 527 5.49 -3.51 -30.84
CA ILE A 527 6.27 -2.70 -29.88
C ILE A 527 5.78 -1.23 -29.89
N LEU A 528 5.45 -0.68 -31.06
CA LEU A 528 4.87 0.66 -31.16
C LEU A 528 3.49 0.74 -30.52
N GLU A 529 2.66 -0.28 -30.68
CA GLU A 529 1.37 -0.36 -30.01
C GLU A 529 1.54 -0.37 -28.48
N ILE A 530 2.48 -1.15 -27.95
CA ILE A 530 2.85 -1.16 -26.53
C ILE A 530 3.34 0.23 -26.08
N PHE A 531 4.21 0.86 -26.86
CA PHE A 531 4.75 2.19 -26.55
C PHE A 531 3.68 3.27 -26.55
N SER A 532 2.59 3.11 -27.32
CA SER A 532 1.49 4.09 -27.37
C SER A 532 0.74 4.23 -26.05
N PHE A 533 0.78 3.21 -25.20
CA PHE A 533 0.20 3.24 -23.85
C PHE A 533 1.12 3.87 -22.79
N LEU A 534 2.38 4.19 -23.15
CA LEU A 534 3.35 4.75 -22.21
C LEU A 534 3.32 6.28 -22.23
N PRO A 535 3.45 6.93 -21.06
CA PRO A 535 3.61 8.39 -21.01
C PRO A 535 4.84 8.85 -21.78
N HIS A 536 4.75 9.99 -22.48
CA HIS A 536 5.87 10.59 -23.22
C HIS A 536 7.15 10.75 -22.39
N LYS A 537 7.01 11.03 -21.08
CA LYS A 537 8.14 11.09 -20.14
C LYS A 537 8.85 9.73 -19.99
N PHE A 538 8.09 8.64 -19.95
CA PHE A 538 8.62 7.28 -19.84
C PHE A 538 9.26 6.81 -21.16
N LEU A 539 8.69 7.20 -22.30
CA LEU A 539 9.28 6.98 -23.63
C LEU A 539 10.67 7.66 -23.73
N LEU A 540 10.79 8.90 -23.25
CA LEU A 540 12.01 9.69 -23.32
C LEU A 540 13.11 9.26 -22.33
N LEU A 541 12.74 8.80 -21.12
CA LEU A 541 13.69 8.50 -20.05
C LEU A 541 14.09 7.03 -19.98
N ASN A 542 13.12 6.12 -20.11
CA ASN A 542 13.32 4.72 -19.75
C ASN A 542 13.40 3.85 -21.00
N VAL A 543 12.45 4.02 -21.93
CA VAL A 543 12.39 3.20 -23.15
C VAL A 543 13.58 3.49 -24.07
N ARG A 544 13.92 4.78 -24.24
CA ARG A 544 15.03 5.23 -25.08
C ARG A 544 16.41 4.69 -24.65
N THR A 545 16.59 4.34 -23.37
CA THR A 545 17.89 3.90 -22.82
C THR A 545 18.09 2.38 -22.82
N VAL A 546 17.07 1.60 -23.22
CA VAL A 546 17.12 0.12 -23.17
C VAL A 546 18.05 -0.45 -24.24
N CYS A 547 17.79 -0.14 -25.52
CA CYS A 547 18.63 -0.58 -26.63
C CYS A 547 18.46 0.35 -27.85
N ARG A 548 19.32 0.23 -28.87
CA ARG A 548 19.25 1.06 -30.09
C ARG A 548 17.94 0.90 -30.86
N ARG A 549 17.34 -0.29 -30.85
CA ARG A 549 16.06 -0.56 -31.50
C ARG A 549 14.92 0.22 -30.83
N TRP A 550 14.84 0.15 -29.51
CA TRP A 550 13.83 0.86 -28.72
C TRP A 550 14.04 2.38 -28.75
N TYR A 551 15.30 2.83 -28.81
CA TYR A 551 15.64 4.22 -29.10
C TYR A 551 15.00 4.69 -30.41
N SER A 552 15.11 3.92 -31.50
CA SER A 552 14.53 4.29 -32.80
C SER A 552 12.99 4.30 -32.75
N LEU A 553 12.38 3.26 -32.19
CA LEU A 553 10.93 3.10 -32.13
C LEU A 553 10.26 4.15 -31.23
N SER A 554 10.88 4.53 -30.12
CA SER A 554 10.37 5.60 -29.22
C SER A 554 10.20 6.97 -29.90
N GLN A 555 10.81 7.16 -31.08
CA GLN A 555 10.72 8.40 -31.84
C GLN A 555 9.65 8.35 -32.94
N SER A 556 8.98 7.21 -33.20
CA SER A 556 8.02 7.06 -34.30
C SER A 556 6.87 8.06 -34.25
N ALA A 557 6.44 8.59 -35.40
CA ALA A 557 5.41 9.63 -35.48
C ALA A 557 4.06 9.23 -34.88
N ASP A 558 3.72 7.94 -34.91
CA ASP A 558 2.46 7.41 -34.40
C ASP A 558 2.30 7.59 -32.89
N LEU A 559 3.41 7.59 -32.15
CA LEU A 559 3.43 7.76 -30.70
C LEU A 559 3.20 9.21 -30.26
N TRP A 560 3.36 10.18 -31.17
CA TRP A 560 3.38 11.62 -30.86
C TRP A 560 2.18 12.38 -31.41
N GLN A 561 1.07 11.69 -31.75
CA GLN A 561 -0.16 12.35 -32.22
C GLN A 561 -0.82 13.24 -31.16
N THR A 562 -0.61 12.94 -29.87
CA THR A 562 -1.10 13.73 -28.73
C THR A 562 0.06 14.12 -27.85
N VAL A 563 0.38 15.41 -27.78
CA VAL A 563 1.55 15.90 -27.03
C VAL A 563 1.11 16.68 -25.81
N ASP A 564 1.59 16.27 -24.63
CA ASP A 564 1.29 16.94 -23.36
C ASP A 564 2.54 17.63 -22.79
N LEU A 565 2.63 18.94 -23.01
CA LEU A 565 3.70 19.80 -22.54
C LEU A 565 3.42 20.39 -21.14
N THR A 566 2.34 19.97 -20.47
CA THR A 566 2.02 20.45 -19.11
C THR A 566 2.77 19.69 -18.01
N LEU A 567 3.48 18.62 -18.36
CA LEU A 567 4.25 17.79 -17.43
C LEU A 567 5.60 18.44 -17.09
N ASP A 568 6.04 18.32 -15.83
CA ASP A 568 7.34 18.82 -15.40
C ASP A 568 8.49 17.97 -15.99
N PHE A 569 9.16 18.56 -16.98
CA PHE A 569 10.36 18.02 -17.61
C PHE A 569 11.63 18.75 -17.14
N ASN A 570 12.76 18.05 -17.05
CA ASN A 570 14.08 18.68 -16.87
C ASN A 570 14.65 19.22 -18.20
N GLN A 571 15.76 19.96 -18.16
CA GLN A 571 16.39 20.58 -19.34
C GLN A 571 16.71 19.57 -20.46
N THR A 572 17.25 18.40 -20.11
CA THR A 572 17.66 17.36 -21.06
C THR A 572 16.47 16.69 -21.73
N GLU A 573 15.41 16.41 -20.96
CA GLU A 573 14.13 15.87 -21.45
C GLU A 573 13.46 16.85 -22.42
N LYS A 574 13.51 18.15 -22.10
CA LYS A 574 12.97 19.22 -22.94
C LYS A 574 13.68 19.26 -24.30
N GLN A 575 15.00 19.16 -24.34
CA GLN A 575 15.78 19.13 -25.58
C GLN A 575 15.47 17.89 -26.44
N ALA A 576 15.34 16.71 -25.81
CA ALA A 576 14.98 15.48 -26.50
C ALA A 576 13.57 15.55 -27.11
N MET A 577 12.62 16.11 -26.36
CA MET A 577 11.24 16.34 -26.81
C MET A 577 11.18 17.32 -27.98
N VAL A 578 11.92 18.44 -27.90
CA VAL A 578 12.02 19.42 -29.01
C VAL A 578 12.52 18.76 -30.28
N SER A 579 13.57 17.96 -30.18
CA SER A 579 14.18 17.28 -31.33
C SER A 579 13.21 16.31 -32.01
N ASN A 580 12.46 15.52 -31.23
CA ASN A 580 11.44 14.63 -31.78
C ASN A 580 10.24 15.38 -32.37
N LEU A 581 9.76 16.44 -31.71
CA LEU A 581 8.65 17.25 -32.20
C LEU A 581 8.97 17.94 -33.53
N LYS A 582 10.20 18.39 -33.74
CA LYS A 582 10.66 18.92 -35.04
C LYS A 582 10.54 17.87 -36.16
N ARG A 583 10.65 16.58 -35.84
CA ARG A 583 10.60 15.47 -36.81
C ARG A 583 9.17 15.00 -37.14
N VAL A 584 8.28 14.99 -36.15
CA VAL A 584 6.93 14.39 -36.27
C VAL A 584 5.81 15.42 -36.41
N GLN A 585 6.17 16.69 -36.63
CA GLN A 585 5.29 17.86 -36.58
C GLN A 585 3.99 17.77 -37.39
N ASP A 586 4.01 17.16 -38.57
CA ASP A 586 2.83 17.10 -39.45
C ASP A 586 1.84 15.99 -39.06
N HIS A 587 2.17 15.20 -38.02
CA HIS A 587 1.35 14.09 -37.50
C HIS A 587 0.71 14.41 -36.12
N VAL A 588 1.00 15.58 -35.53
CA VAL A 588 0.45 15.99 -34.22
C VAL A 588 -0.98 16.51 -34.38
N LYS A 589 -1.95 15.88 -33.70
CA LYS A 589 -3.39 16.23 -33.74
C LYS A 589 -3.85 16.99 -32.52
N ILE A 590 -3.32 16.66 -31.33
CA ILE A 590 -3.71 17.24 -30.04
C ILE A 590 -2.48 17.78 -29.34
N LEU A 591 -2.57 19.03 -28.88
CA LEU A 591 -1.48 19.70 -28.18
C LEU A 591 -1.99 20.33 -26.88
N LYS A 592 -1.45 19.88 -25.75
CA LYS A 592 -1.67 20.50 -24.43
C LYS A 592 -0.42 21.26 -24.03
N VAL A 593 -0.58 22.52 -23.65
CA VAL A 593 0.56 23.41 -23.39
C VAL A 593 0.39 24.09 -22.04
N ASP A 594 1.46 24.12 -21.24
CA ASP A 594 1.59 25.09 -20.14
C ASP A 594 2.26 26.38 -20.68
N PRO A 595 1.56 27.51 -20.66
CA PRO A 595 2.09 28.81 -21.04
C PRO A 595 3.40 29.24 -20.37
N ARG A 596 3.69 28.81 -19.14
CA ARG A 596 4.92 29.20 -18.41
C ARG A 596 6.17 28.51 -18.97
N LEU A 597 6.01 27.28 -19.46
CA LEU A 597 7.06 26.51 -20.12
C LEU A 597 7.40 27.10 -21.50
N LEU A 598 6.45 27.78 -22.17
CA LEU A 598 6.65 28.53 -23.41
C LEU A 598 7.69 29.67 -23.28
N GLN A 599 7.72 30.38 -22.15
CA GLN A 599 8.65 31.48 -21.91
C GLN A 599 10.05 31.03 -21.46
N THR A 600 10.12 29.93 -20.70
CA THR A 600 11.36 29.54 -19.98
C THR A 600 12.25 28.59 -20.79
N ILE A 601 11.66 27.76 -21.66
CA ILE A 601 12.40 26.73 -22.43
C ILE A 601 12.75 27.21 -23.84
N PHE A 602 11.92 28.04 -24.47
CA PHE A 602 11.91 28.17 -25.92
C PHE A 602 12.44 29.50 -26.43
N LYS A 603 13.49 30.03 -25.79
CA LYS A 603 14.02 31.35 -26.15
C LYS A 603 14.62 31.46 -27.56
N ASN A 604 14.68 30.39 -28.39
CA ASN A 604 15.04 30.49 -29.82
C ASN A 604 14.50 29.36 -30.74
N ASP A 605 14.45 28.09 -30.33
CA ASP A 605 14.27 26.97 -31.29
C ASP A 605 12.83 26.55 -31.64
N ILE A 606 11.89 26.57 -30.69
CA ILE A 606 10.47 26.27 -30.96
C ILE A 606 9.68 27.55 -31.25
N TRP A 607 10.12 28.70 -30.76
CA TRP A 607 9.61 29.96 -31.30
C TRP A 607 9.88 30.01 -32.80
N GLN A 608 11.06 29.61 -33.31
CA GLN A 608 11.23 29.37 -34.75
C GLN A 608 10.30 28.30 -35.34
N PHE A 609 9.97 27.21 -34.64
CA PHE A 609 9.01 26.19 -35.09
C PHE A 609 7.58 26.71 -35.32
N LEU A 610 7.07 27.57 -34.42
CA LEU A 610 5.76 28.23 -34.57
C LEU A 610 5.84 29.47 -35.47
N THR A 611 6.95 30.21 -35.44
CA THR A 611 7.12 31.48 -36.15
C THR A 611 7.61 31.31 -37.59
N LEU A 612 8.40 30.28 -37.97
CA LEU A 612 8.85 30.06 -39.36
C LEU A 612 7.72 29.54 -40.28
N LYS A 613 6.68 28.90 -39.74
CA LYS A 613 5.44 28.62 -40.50
C LYS A 613 4.52 29.86 -40.60
N ILE A 614 4.76 30.92 -39.81
CA ILE A 614 4.02 32.20 -39.83
C ILE A 614 4.81 33.31 -40.57
N LEU A 615 6.14 33.24 -40.62
CA LEU A 615 7.04 34.27 -41.17
C LEU A 615 7.23 34.21 -42.68
N HIS A 616 6.45 33.41 -43.42
CA HIS A 616 6.26 33.68 -44.85
C HIS A 616 5.25 34.81 -45.11
N LEU A 617 4.81 35.52 -44.07
CA LEU A 617 3.90 36.68 -44.16
C LEU A 617 4.42 37.97 -43.52
N ASN A 618 5.70 38.07 -43.15
CA ASN A 618 6.20 39.28 -42.46
C ASN A 618 7.59 39.78 -42.89
N SER A 619 7.97 39.59 -44.17
CA SER A 619 9.13 40.30 -44.76
C SER A 619 8.77 41.53 -45.60
N LEU A 620 7.49 41.90 -45.76
CA LEU A 620 7.14 43.18 -46.36
C LEU A 620 6.07 43.89 -45.53
N CYS A 621 6.51 44.93 -44.82
CA CYS A 621 5.62 45.97 -44.37
C CYS A 621 5.28 46.86 -45.57
N ARG A 622 3.98 47.18 -45.68
CA ARG A 622 3.33 48.24 -46.49
C ARG A 622 2.67 47.79 -47.79
N THR A 623 1.50 48.41 -47.98
CA THR A 623 0.63 48.47 -49.16
C THR A 623 -0.19 47.24 -49.49
N THR A 624 -1.46 47.30 -49.08
CA THR A 624 -2.66 47.02 -49.88
C THR A 624 -2.86 45.58 -50.38
N VAL A 625 -4.11 45.25 -50.71
CA VAL A 625 -4.54 44.14 -51.59
C VAL A 625 -5.10 42.90 -50.86
N SER A 626 -6.42 42.97 -50.70
CA SER A 626 -7.39 41.93 -51.04
C SER A 626 -6.95 40.93 -52.12
N VAL A 627 -7.37 39.67 -51.98
CA VAL A 627 -7.33 38.59 -53.01
C VAL A 627 -6.04 37.75 -53.06
N LEU A 628 -6.25 36.43 -53.22
CA LEU A 628 -5.32 35.27 -53.33
C LEU A 628 -5.19 34.51 -51.99
N GLY A 629 -5.91 33.41 -51.74
CA GLY A 629 -6.44 32.45 -52.69
C GLY A 629 -5.33 31.56 -53.27
N GLU A 630 -4.44 31.00 -52.44
CA GLU A 630 -3.59 29.87 -52.85
C GLU A 630 -4.18 28.55 -52.32
N PRO A 631 -4.66 27.63 -53.20
CA PRO A 631 -5.42 26.45 -52.78
C PRO A 631 -4.59 25.25 -52.31
N ASN A 632 -3.25 25.33 -52.22
CA ASN A 632 -2.41 24.13 -52.14
C ASN A 632 -1.37 24.05 -51.00
N LEU A 633 -1.43 24.92 -49.99
CA LEU A 633 -0.65 24.74 -48.76
C LEU A 633 -1.44 23.89 -47.75
N ARG A 634 -1.04 22.62 -47.57
CA ARG A 634 -1.58 21.72 -46.55
C ARG A 634 -1.14 22.20 -45.16
N TYR A 635 -1.96 23.01 -44.52
CA TYR A 635 -1.80 23.35 -43.10
C TYR A 635 -2.06 22.10 -42.22
N PRO A 636 -1.23 21.83 -41.19
CA PRO A 636 -1.49 20.74 -40.26
C PRO A 636 -2.80 21.01 -39.51
N ARG A 637 -3.71 20.03 -39.50
CA ARG A 637 -5.03 20.14 -38.86
C ARG A 637 -4.88 19.84 -37.37
N LEU A 638 -4.91 20.87 -36.53
CA LEU A 638 -4.96 20.74 -35.06
C LEU A 638 -6.42 20.62 -34.63
N GLU A 639 -6.81 19.44 -34.18
CA GLU A 639 -8.21 19.14 -33.84
C GLU A 639 -8.62 19.76 -32.50
N LYS A 640 -7.68 19.86 -31.53
CA LYS A 640 -7.94 20.38 -30.19
C LYS A 640 -6.71 21.03 -29.54
N VAL A 641 -6.93 22.15 -28.85
CA VAL A 641 -5.92 22.85 -28.04
C VAL A 641 -6.44 23.13 -26.62
N TYR A 642 -5.60 22.92 -25.61
CA TYR A 642 -5.90 23.15 -24.19
C TYR A 642 -4.88 24.08 -23.54
N PHE A 643 -5.37 25.11 -22.83
CA PHE A 643 -4.56 26.08 -22.09
C PHE A 643 -4.84 26.02 -20.58
N SER A 644 -3.79 25.87 -19.77
CA SER A 644 -3.88 25.66 -18.31
C SER A 644 -3.56 26.87 -17.42
N SER A 645 -3.08 28.01 -17.95
CA SER A 645 -2.68 29.16 -17.11
C SER A 645 -2.86 30.54 -17.79
N SER A 646 -2.75 31.62 -16.98
CA SER A 646 -2.88 33.01 -17.41
C SER A 646 -1.73 33.45 -18.31
N LEU A 647 -2.06 33.97 -19.49
CA LEU A 647 -1.10 34.34 -20.53
C LEU A 647 -1.25 35.83 -20.86
N ASP A 648 -0.13 36.47 -21.24
CA ASP A 648 -0.10 37.82 -21.82
C ASP A 648 -0.40 37.75 -23.33
N ASN A 649 -1.54 38.30 -23.75
CA ASN A 649 -2.40 37.65 -24.75
C ASN A 649 -2.40 38.18 -26.19
N LYS A 650 -1.55 39.15 -26.59
CA LYS A 650 -1.62 39.65 -27.99
C LYS A 650 -0.97 38.74 -29.04
N LEU A 651 0.13 38.04 -28.70
CA LEU A 651 0.92 37.26 -29.67
C LEU A 651 0.38 35.85 -29.93
N VAL A 652 -0.28 35.25 -28.95
CA VAL A 652 -0.69 33.85 -29.01
C VAL A 652 -1.93 33.67 -29.89
N LEU A 653 -2.98 34.48 -29.72
CA LEU A 653 -4.21 34.34 -30.50
C LEU A 653 -4.08 34.83 -31.94
N SER A 654 -3.21 35.81 -32.23
CA SER A 654 -2.84 36.16 -33.60
C SER A 654 -2.10 35.03 -34.33
N ALA A 655 -1.41 34.14 -33.60
CA ALA A 655 -0.76 32.98 -34.19
C ALA A 655 -1.76 31.86 -34.55
N PHE A 656 -2.93 31.83 -33.89
CA PHE A 656 -3.96 30.81 -34.13
C PHE A 656 -5.01 31.21 -35.16
N SER A 657 -5.09 32.48 -35.59
CA SER A 657 -6.10 32.95 -36.56
C SER A 657 -5.98 32.33 -37.96
N GLY A 658 -4.89 31.61 -38.27
CA GLY A 658 -4.72 30.86 -39.52
C GLY A 658 -4.91 29.34 -39.39
N LEU A 659 -5.21 28.83 -38.19
CA LEU A 659 -5.32 27.39 -37.94
C LEU A 659 -6.77 26.91 -38.04
N LYS A 660 -6.96 25.76 -38.70
CA LYS A 660 -8.26 25.06 -38.74
C LYS A 660 -8.49 24.36 -37.40
N LEU A 661 -9.03 25.09 -36.42
CA LEU A 661 -9.34 24.59 -35.09
C LEU A 661 -10.84 24.30 -34.94
N ASP A 662 -11.19 23.06 -34.61
CA ASP A 662 -12.58 22.64 -34.46
C ASP A 662 -13.09 22.86 -33.01
N THR A 663 -12.22 22.71 -32.00
CA THR A 663 -12.55 22.84 -30.57
C THR A 663 -11.55 23.71 -29.79
N PHE A 664 -12.06 24.70 -29.03
CA PHE A 664 -11.30 25.55 -28.13
C PHE A 664 -11.71 25.32 -26.66
N GLU A 665 -10.74 24.96 -25.82
CA GLU A 665 -10.95 24.75 -24.38
C GLU A 665 -9.95 25.57 -23.55
N TRP A 666 -10.48 26.42 -22.65
CA TRP A 666 -9.66 27.33 -21.87
C TRP A 666 -10.05 27.38 -20.40
N LYS A 667 -9.07 27.16 -19.51
CA LYS A 667 -9.18 27.32 -18.07
C LYS A 667 -8.42 28.57 -17.61
N TYR A 668 -9.13 29.64 -17.27
CA TYR A 668 -8.56 30.93 -16.92
C TYR A 668 -8.98 31.39 -15.52
N ASN A 669 -7.99 31.74 -14.69
CA ASN A 669 -8.20 32.29 -13.34
C ASN A 669 -7.39 33.59 -13.14
N GLY A 670 -7.13 34.35 -14.21
CA GLY A 670 -6.35 35.60 -14.20
C GLY A 670 -7.21 36.87 -14.27
N PRO A 671 -6.60 38.05 -14.46
CA PRO A 671 -7.30 39.34 -14.52
C PRO A 671 -8.23 39.54 -15.73
N PHE A 672 -9.46 40.03 -15.48
CA PHE A 672 -10.55 40.15 -16.47
C PHE A 672 -10.20 40.89 -17.77
N GLN A 673 -9.39 41.96 -17.71
CA GLN A 673 -9.07 42.77 -18.88
C GLN A 673 -8.30 42.00 -19.97
N GLN A 674 -7.44 41.05 -19.56
CA GLN A 674 -6.70 40.19 -20.48
C GLN A 674 -7.57 39.07 -21.05
N PHE A 675 -8.60 38.66 -20.31
CA PHE A 675 -9.59 37.68 -20.74
C PHE A 675 -10.51 38.25 -21.84
N ARG A 676 -10.95 39.52 -21.68
CA ARG A 676 -11.85 40.20 -22.62
C ARG A 676 -11.28 40.25 -24.04
N GLU A 677 -10.05 40.71 -24.22
CA GLU A 677 -9.41 40.80 -25.55
C GLU A 677 -9.24 39.43 -26.22
N SER A 678 -9.00 38.38 -25.43
CA SER A 678 -8.86 37.01 -25.95
C SER A 678 -10.17 36.43 -26.46
N ILE A 679 -11.27 36.73 -25.79
CA ILE A 679 -12.61 36.30 -26.22
C ILE A 679 -13.02 37.00 -27.52
N LEU A 680 -12.71 38.29 -27.67
CA LEU A 680 -12.96 39.02 -28.92
C LEU A 680 -12.20 38.44 -30.11
N ALA A 681 -11.00 37.88 -29.89
CA ALA A 681 -10.20 37.28 -30.96
C ALA A 681 -10.78 35.96 -31.52
N LEU A 682 -11.71 35.29 -30.81
CA LEU A 682 -12.33 34.04 -31.27
C LEU A 682 -13.19 34.22 -32.53
N GLU A 683 -13.66 35.44 -32.81
CA GLU A 683 -14.37 35.77 -34.04
C GLU A 683 -13.54 35.46 -35.29
N LYS A 684 -12.21 35.57 -35.22
CA LYS A 684 -11.31 35.36 -36.36
C LYS A 684 -11.05 33.88 -36.68
N MET A 685 -11.72 32.95 -36.00
CA MET A 685 -11.54 31.51 -36.16
C MET A 685 -12.70 30.92 -36.99
N ASP A 686 -12.53 30.88 -38.32
CA ASP A 686 -13.61 30.54 -39.27
C ASP A 686 -14.23 29.12 -39.08
N ASN A 687 -13.49 28.18 -38.46
CA ASN A 687 -13.92 26.78 -38.31
C ASN A 687 -14.31 26.39 -36.88
N LEU A 688 -14.40 27.35 -35.96
CA LEU A 688 -14.60 27.04 -34.54
C LEU A 688 -16.02 26.52 -34.26
N GLN A 689 -16.14 25.23 -33.95
CA GLN A 689 -17.44 24.58 -33.71
C GLN A 689 -17.79 24.44 -32.23
N LYS A 690 -16.78 24.31 -31.36
CA LYS A 690 -17.00 24.07 -29.93
C LYS A 690 -16.11 24.93 -29.06
N VAL A 691 -16.72 25.60 -28.08
CA VAL A 691 -16.04 26.45 -27.10
C VAL A 691 -16.38 26.00 -25.68
N ARG A 692 -15.35 25.72 -24.89
CA ARG A 692 -15.47 25.41 -23.45
C ARG A 692 -14.63 26.36 -22.64
N LEU A 693 -15.25 27.10 -21.74
CA LEU A 693 -14.59 28.12 -20.93
C LEU A 693 -14.79 27.84 -19.44
N HIS A 694 -13.68 27.64 -18.72
CA HIS A 694 -13.65 27.58 -17.26
C HIS A 694 -13.05 28.89 -16.74
N VAL A 695 -13.88 29.90 -16.46
CA VAL A 695 -13.42 31.29 -16.35
C VAL A 695 -14.15 32.06 -15.25
N ASN A 696 -13.49 33.10 -14.72
CA ASN A 696 -14.11 34.11 -13.87
C ASN A 696 -14.20 35.42 -14.64
N GLY A 697 -15.35 36.09 -14.56
CA GLY A 697 -15.52 37.47 -15.05
C GLY A 697 -16.26 37.64 -16.37
N LEU A 698 -16.60 36.59 -17.12
CA LEU A 698 -17.45 36.74 -18.32
C LEU A 698 -18.77 37.45 -17.95
N ASP A 699 -19.10 38.51 -18.68
CA ASP A 699 -20.31 39.33 -18.50
C ASP A 699 -21.29 39.15 -19.66
N ASN A 700 -22.48 39.76 -19.53
CA ASN A 700 -23.52 39.72 -20.56
C ASN A 700 -23.01 40.21 -21.93
N GLU A 701 -22.23 41.29 -21.97
CA GLU A 701 -21.74 41.90 -23.21
C GLU A 701 -20.87 40.93 -24.02
N LEU A 702 -19.91 40.28 -23.35
CA LEU A 702 -19.01 39.33 -24.02
C LEU A 702 -19.72 38.05 -24.44
N LEU A 703 -20.68 37.57 -23.64
CA LEU A 703 -21.49 36.42 -24.02
C LEU A 703 -22.35 36.73 -25.24
N SER A 704 -23.03 37.89 -25.24
CA SER A 704 -23.79 38.38 -26.38
C SER A 704 -22.92 38.54 -27.63
N TYR A 705 -21.68 39.02 -27.47
CA TYR A 705 -20.71 39.14 -28.57
C TYR A 705 -20.38 37.79 -29.20
N LEU A 706 -20.05 36.78 -28.37
CA LEU A 706 -19.73 35.43 -28.84
C LEU A 706 -20.91 34.79 -29.58
N LEU A 707 -22.12 34.89 -29.00
CA LEU A 707 -23.33 34.34 -29.58
C LEU A 707 -23.71 35.01 -30.90
N LYS A 708 -23.36 36.29 -31.06
CA LYS A 708 -23.65 37.07 -32.25
C LYS A 708 -22.65 36.84 -33.39
N ASN A 709 -21.35 36.76 -33.08
CA ASN A 709 -20.30 36.81 -34.11
C ASN A 709 -19.71 35.42 -34.47
N CYS A 710 -19.88 34.39 -33.64
CA CYS A 710 -19.39 33.04 -33.93
C CYS A 710 -20.47 32.16 -34.60
N HIS A 711 -20.78 32.40 -35.87
CA HIS A 711 -21.89 31.74 -36.58
C HIS A 711 -21.72 30.22 -36.78
N THR A 712 -20.49 29.72 -36.76
CA THR A 712 -20.15 28.28 -36.89
C THR A 712 -20.17 27.53 -35.56
N LEU A 713 -20.47 28.21 -34.45
CA LEU A 713 -20.46 27.64 -33.11
C LEU A 713 -21.70 26.76 -32.87
N HIS A 714 -21.47 25.47 -32.66
CA HIS A 714 -22.51 24.48 -32.37
C HIS A 714 -22.60 24.12 -30.88
N SER A 715 -21.55 24.39 -30.10
CA SER A 715 -21.46 24.01 -28.70
C SER A 715 -20.74 25.08 -27.88
N LEU A 716 -21.43 25.61 -26.87
CA LEU A 716 -20.89 26.57 -25.92
C LEU A 716 -21.13 26.07 -24.49
N GLU A 717 -20.08 25.70 -23.77
CA GLU A 717 -20.16 25.30 -22.36
C GLU A 717 -19.33 26.26 -21.50
N LEU A 718 -20.00 26.95 -20.56
CA LEU A 718 -19.36 27.85 -19.61
C LEU A 718 -19.34 27.21 -18.22
N TYR A 719 -18.24 27.36 -17.50
CA TYR A 719 -18.08 26.90 -16.13
C TYR A 719 -17.40 28.00 -15.32
N PHE A 720 -18.00 28.37 -14.20
CA PHE A 720 -17.52 29.47 -13.36
C PHE A 720 -16.90 28.94 -12.07
N PHE A 721 -15.79 29.53 -11.62
CA PHE A 721 -15.18 29.16 -10.34
C PHE A 721 -15.82 29.88 -9.14
N ASN A 722 -16.55 30.97 -9.39
CA ASN A 722 -17.22 31.78 -8.37
C ASN A 722 -18.73 31.83 -8.60
N VAL A 723 -19.51 31.93 -7.54
CA VAL A 723 -20.98 31.91 -7.53
C VAL A 723 -21.58 33.28 -7.93
N ASN A 724 -20.80 34.36 -7.85
CA ASN A 724 -21.24 35.73 -8.15
C ASN A 724 -21.09 36.09 -9.64
N VAL A 725 -21.69 35.30 -10.53
CA VAL A 725 -21.63 35.52 -11.99
C VAL A 725 -22.68 36.54 -12.43
N LYS A 726 -22.25 37.61 -13.12
CA LYS A 726 -23.11 38.66 -13.67
C LYS A 726 -23.68 38.29 -15.06
N ILE A 727 -24.18 37.07 -15.20
CA ILE A 727 -24.91 36.67 -16.41
C ILE A 727 -26.38 36.51 -16.04
N ASP A 728 -27.23 37.31 -16.66
CA ASP A 728 -28.68 37.36 -16.44
C ASP A 728 -29.46 37.33 -17.78
N ASN A 729 -30.70 37.81 -17.78
CA ASN A 729 -31.56 37.80 -18.97
C ASN A 729 -30.99 38.64 -20.12
N ASP A 730 -30.23 39.71 -19.84
CA ASP A 730 -29.79 40.68 -20.85
C ASP A 730 -28.85 40.07 -21.88
N ALA A 731 -28.04 39.07 -21.50
CA ALA A 731 -27.14 38.37 -22.41
C ALA A 731 -27.87 37.73 -23.62
N PHE A 732 -29.15 37.40 -23.43
CA PHE A 732 -29.96 36.64 -24.38
C PHE A 732 -30.95 37.50 -25.16
N LEU A 733 -31.12 38.78 -24.79
CA LEU A 733 -31.99 39.73 -25.51
C LEU A 733 -31.48 40.02 -26.93
N SER A 734 -30.16 39.93 -27.15
CA SER A 734 -29.52 40.19 -28.44
C SER A 734 -29.39 38.96 -29.35
N LEU A 735 -29.93 37.80 -28.95
CA LEU A 735 -29.93 36.60 -29.78
C LEU A 735 -30.84 36.82 -31.00
N THR A 736 -30.29 36.64 -32.20
CA THR A 736 -31.06 36.69 -33.45
C THR A 736 -31.71 35.35 -33.76
N ASP A 737 -32.78 35.35 -34.56
CA ASP A 737 -33.42 34.13 -35.04
C ASP A 737 -32.42 33.25 -35.83
N ASN A 738 -32.47 31.92 -35.62
CA ASN A 738 -31.59 30.89 -36.23
C ASN A 738 -30.17 30.74 -35.66
N CYS A 739 -30.04 30.53 -34.35
CA CYS A 739 -28.79 30.09 -33.76
C CYS A 739 -28.49 28.61 -34.12
N SER A 740 -27.28 28.32 -34.59
CA SER A 740 -26.78 26.98 -34.94
C SER A 740 -26.41 26.13 -33.70
N LEU A 741 -26.61 26.67 -32.49
CA LEU A 741 -26.29 26.00 -31.24
C LEU A 741 -27.11 24.73 -31.05
N THR A 742 -26.38 23.65 -30.79
CA THR A 742 -26.91 22.34 -30.42
C THR A 742 -26.58 21.99 -28.97
N GLU A 743 -25.58 22.62 -28.36
CA GLU A 743 -25.21 22.42 -26.95
C GLU A 743 -24.97 23.76 -26.26
N LEU A 744 -25.63 23.97 -25.11
CA LEU A 744 -25.49 25.19 -24.30
C LEU A 744 -25.33 24.83 -22.81
N GLY A 745 -24.26 25.28 -22.18
CA GLY A 745 -24.00 25.13 -20.75
C GLY A 745 -23.81 26.47 -20.05
N LEU A 746 -24.71 26.78 -19.10
CA LEU A 746 -24.75 28.01 -18.31
C LEU A 746 -25.01 27.72 -16.81
N PRO A 747 -24.30 26.77 -16.17
CA PRO A 747 -24.50 26.48 -14.76
C PRO A 747 -24.16 27.69 -13.87
N THR A 748 -24.88 27.83 -12.75
CA THR A 748 -24.58 28.82 -11.70
C THR A 748 -24.68 30.28 -12.20
N THR A 749 -25.65 30.57 -13.08
CA THR A 749 -25.94 31.93 -13.58
C THR A 749 -27.24 32.49 -13.00
N SER A 750 -27.47 33.80 -13.12
CA SER A 750 -28.65 34.50 -12.59
C SER A 750 -29.83 34.55 -13.57
N ILE A 751 -29.83 33.69 -14.58
CA ILE A 751 -30.87 33.61 -15.60
C ILE A 751 -32.23 33.22 -15.00
N THR A 752 -33.30 33.64 -15.65
CA THR A 752 -34.69 33.38 -15.24
C THR A 752 -35.48 32.67 -16.34
N ASP A 753 -36.77 32.44 -16.11
CA ASP A 753 -37.69 31.88 -17.11
C ASP A 753 -37.74 32.70 -18.41
N GLU A 754 -37.47 34.01 -18.35
CA GLU A 754 -37.40 34.90 -19.51
C GLU A 754 -36.22 34.54 -20.43
N SER A 755 -35.03 34.27 -19.88
CA SER A 755 -33.91 33.77 -20.68
C SER A 755 -34.25 32.47 -21.39
N LEU A 756 -34.93 31.55 -20.70
CA LEU A 756 -35.35 30.27 -21.31
C LEU A 756 -36.42 30.46 -22.38
N TYR A 757 -37.30 31.46 -22.25
CA TYR A 757 -38.21 31.86 -23.31
C TYR A 757 -37.44 32.28 -24.57
N HIS A 758 -36.47 33.20 -24.44
CA HIS A 758 -35.64 33.65 -25.56
C HIS A 758 -34.83 32.50 -26.18
N ILE A 759 -34.09 31.74 -25.37
CA ILE A 759 -33.28 30.60 -25.83
C ILE A 759 -34.15 29.57 -26.56
N SER A 760 -35.34 29.25 -26.03
CA SER A 760 -36.23 28.28 -26.65
C SER A 760 -36.67 28.70 -28.06
N LYS A 761 -36.86 30.01 -28.26
CA LYS A 761 -37.30 30.57 -29.54
C LYS A 761 -36.17 30.64 -30.56
N THR A 762 -34.96 30.97 -30.12
CA THR A 762 -33.80 31.21 -31.01
C THR A 762 -32.98 29.96 -31.32
N CYS A 763 -33.01 28.94 -30.46
CA CYS A 763 -32.21 27.72 -30.56
C CYS A 763 -33.10 26.45 -30.66
N PRO A 764 -33.89 26.26 -31.73
CA PRO A 764 -34.83 25.12 -31.84
C PRO A 764 -34.12 23.76 -32.00
N PHE A 765 -32.86 23.75 -32.45
CA PHE A 765 -32.06 22.54 -32.67
C PHE A 765 -31.27 22.07 -31.45
N LEU A 766 -31.53 22.66 -30.28
CA LEU A 766 -30.83 22.34 -29.05
C LEU A 766 -31.00 20.86 -28.67
N LYS A 767 -29.86 20.18 -28.49
CA LYS A 767 -29.74 18.79 -28.06
C LYS A 767 -29.25 18.67 -26.62
N LEU A 768 -28.43 19.61 -26.14
CA LEU A 768 -27.91 19.62 -24.78
C LEU A 768 -28.13 20.98 -24.14
N ILE A 769 -28.72 21.00 -22.94
CA ILE A 769 -28.77 22.18 -22.10
C ILE A 769 -28.37 21.86 -20.65
N ASN A 770 -27.45 22.63 -20.09
CA ASN A 770 -27.07 22.57 -18.68
C ASN A 770 -27.26 23.93 -18.02
N ILE A 771 -28.23 24.01 -17.11
CA ILE A 771 -28.60 25.20 -16.35
C ILE A 771 -28.65 24.88 -14.85
N SER A 772 -27.84 23.91 -14.42
CA SER A 772 -27.76 23.53 -13.00
C SER A 772 -27.37 24.71 -12.10
N ASN A 773 -27.91 24.76 -10.88
CA ASN A 773 -27.73 25.85 -9.91
C ASN A 773 -28.23 27.23 -10.36
N CYS A 774 -29.11 27.32 -11.38
CA CYS A 774 -29.79 28.57 -11.74
C CYS A 774 -31.08 28.71 -10.90
N PHE A 775 -30.99 29.35 -9.74
CA PHE A 775 -32.04 29.29 -8.72
C PHE A 775 -33.35 30.02 -9.05
N ASN A 776 -33.34 30.93 -10.03
CA ASN A 776 -34.49 31.75 -10.43
C ASN A 776 -35.36 31.11 -11.53
N ILE A 777 -35.10 29.85 -11.88
CA ILE A 777 -35.87 29.11 -12.89
C ILE A 777 -37.01 28.33 -12.23
N THR A 778 -38.18 28.35 -12.86
CA THR A 778 -39.38 27.61 -12.41
C THR A 778 -39.87 26.64 -13.48
N ASP A 779 -40.97 25.93 -13.19
CA ASP A 779 -41.64 25.06 -14.16
C ASP A 779 -42.06 25.79 -15.45
N VAL A 780 -42.23 27.13 -15.40
CA VAL A 780 -42.57 27.97 -16.56
C VAL A 780 -41.40 28.02 -17.55
N GLY A 781 -40.17 28.22 -17.09
CA GLY A 781 -38.98 28.20 -17.94
C GLY A 781 -38.78 26.87 -18.66
N ILE A 782 -38.98 25.75 -17.94
CA ILE A 782 -38.89 24.42 -18.55
C ILE A 782 -40.01 24.18 -19.57
N ARG A 783 -41.21 24.74 -19.33
CA ARG A 783 -42.32 24.70 -20.29
C ARG A 783 -41.94 25.40 -21.60
N HIS A 784 -41.25 26.54 -21.55
CA HIS A 784 -40.77 27.23 -22.75
C HIS A 784 -39.82 26.35 -23.58
N LEU A 785 -38.84 25.71 -22.94
CA LEU A 785 -37.96 24.73 -23.62
C LEU A 785 -38.77 23.57 -24.23
N ALA A 786 -39.77 23.06 -23.50
CA ALA A 786 -40.61 21.95 -23.96
C ALA A 786 -41.55 22.30 -25.13
N MET A 787 -41.77 23.59 -25.41
CA MET A 787 -42.55 24.07 -26.56
C MET A 787 -41.74 24.02 -27.85
N ASN A 788 -40.46 24.43 -27.81
CA ASN A 788 -39.67 24.68 -29.03
C ASN A 788 -38.46 23.75 -29.19
N CYS A 789 -37.80 23.33 -28.10
CA CYS A 789 -36.59 22.49 -28.12
C CYS A 789 -36.93 21.00 -27.95
N ILE A 790 -37.81 20.45 -28.78
CA ILE A 790 -38.34 19.09 -28.61
C ILE A 790 -37.31 17.96 -28.85
N ASN A 791 -36.17 18.28 -29.49
CA ASN A 791 -35.11 17.35 -29.83
C ASN A 791 -34.03 17.20 -28.74
N LEU A 792 -34.26 17.74 -27.54
CA LEU A 792 -33.32 17.63 -26.43
C LEU A 792 -32.98 16.16 -26.11
N GLU A 793 -31.68 15.90 -26.07
CA GLU A 793 -31.07 14.62 -25.71
C GLU A 793 -30.43 14.67 -24.31
N ASN A 794 -29.97 15.83 -23.84
CA ASN A 794 -29.37 16.00 -22.52
C ASN A 794 -29.92 17.25 -21.82
N LEU A 795 -30.55 17.05 -20.66
CA LEU A 795 -31.11 18.10 -19.82
C LEU A 795 -30.53 18.01 -18.42
N ASN A 796 -29.71 18.99 -18.04
CA ASN A 796 -29.20 19.14 -16.68
C ASN A 796 -29.80 20.38 -16.01
N ILE A 797 -30.68 20.12 -15.04
CA ILE A 797 -31.45 21.09 -14.25
C ILE A 797 -31.28 20.81 -12.75
N GLY A 798 -30.11 20.28 -12.36
CA GLY A 798 -29.81 19.96 -10.97
C GLY A 798 -29.73 21.20 -10.07
N ASN A 799 -30.17 21.04 -8.83
CA ASN A 799 -30.15 22.02 -7.75
C ASN A 799 -30.93 23.31 -8.08
N ILE A 800 -32.13 23.16 -8.67
CA ILE A 800 -33.07 24.27 -8.89
C ILE A 800 -34.26 24.09 -7.93
N PRO A 801 -34.39 24.92 -6.87
CA PRO A 801 -35.32 24.67 -5.77
C PRO A 801 -36.80 24.84 -6.15
N ASN A 802 -37.08 25.69 -7.16
CA ASN A 802 -38.43 26.07 -7.57
C ASN A 802 -39.03 25.14 -8.65
N LEU A 803 -38.38 24.02 -8.95
CA LEU A 803 -38.92 23.00 -9.86
C LEU A 803 -39.76 21.98 -9.10
N THR A 804 -40.90 21.61 -9.66
CA THR A 804 -41.85 20.67 -9.07
C THR A 804 -42.08 19.45 -9.95
N ASN A 805 -42.96 18.55 -9.51
CA ASN A 805 -43.38 17.40 -10.30
C ASN A 805 -43.98 17.77 -11.69
N CYS A 806 -44.42 19.03 -11.86
CA CYS A 806 -44.87 19.55 -13.15
C CYS A 806 -43.77 19.54 -14.22
N THR A 807 -42.52 19.87 -13.89
CA THR A 807 -41.41 19.83 -14.88
C THR A 807 -41.15 18.41 -15.33
N VAL A 808 -41.14 17.42 -14.43
CA VAL A 808 -40.89 16.01 -14.80
C VAL A 808 -42.02 15.43 -15.67
N GLN A 809 -43.27 15.84 -15.40
CA GLN A 809 -44.41 15.50 -16.24
C GLN A 809 -44.29 16.12 -17.64
N LEU A 810 -43.84 17.37 -17.75
CA LEU A 810 -43.58 18.03 -19.04
C LEU A 810 -42.45 17.33 -19.80
N VAL A 811 -41.32 17.07 -19.12
CA VAL A 811 -40.13 16.39 -19.68
C VAL A 811 -40.52 15.03 -20.26
N SER A 812 -41.22 14.19 -19.49
CA SER A 812 -41.64 12.85 -19.91
C SER A 812 -42.65 12.88 -21.08
N ASN A 813 -43.46 13.94 -21.19
CA ASN A 813 -44.41 14.09 -22.27
C ASN A 813 -43.80 14.63 -23.57
N LYS A 814 -42.82 15.54 -23.49
CA LYS A 814 -42.33 16.30 -24.66
C LYS A 814 -40.99 15.82 -25.19
N PHE A 815 -40.01 15.48 -24.34
CA PHE A 815 -38.65 15.17 -24.77
C PHE A 815 -38.47 13.67 -25.07
N LYS A 816 -38.89 13.23 -26.26
CA LYS A 816 -38.85 11.80 -26.65
C LYS A 816 -37.47 11.27 -27.01
N ARG A 817 -36.51 12.17 -27.28
CA ARG A 817 -35.12 11.84 -27.61
C ARG A 817 -34.18 11.94 -26.41
N LEU A 818 -34.72 12.20 -25.21
CA LEU A 818 -33.93 12.41 -24.01
C LEU A 818 -33.12 11.16 -23.66
N LYS A 819 -31.81 11.32 -23.60
CA LYS A 819 -30.81 10.33 -23.22
C LYS A 819 -30.25 10.60 -21.81
N VAL A 820 -30.12 11.85 -21.41
CA VAL A 820 -29.55 12.22 -20.10
C VAL A 820 -30.48 13.20 -19.40
N LEU A 821 -30.88 12.87 -18.17
CA LEU A 821 -31.66 13.74 -17.29
C LEU A 821 -30.97 13.85 -15.93
N ASN A 822 -30.55 15.06 -15.56
CA ASN A 822 -30.03 15.35 -14.23
C ASN A 822 -30.95 16.34 -13.52
N ILE A 823 -31.56 15.88 -12.42
CA ILE A 823 -32.45 16.63 -11.53
C ILE A 823 -31.99 16.47 -10.06
N LYS A 824 -30.68 16.29 -9.82
CA LYS A 824 -30.15 16.14 -8.46
C LYS A 824 -30.54 17.35 -7.60
N GLN A 825 -30.74 17.17 -6.30
CA GLN A 825 -31.03 18.25 -5.35
C GLN A 825 -32.26 19.11 -5.71
N CYS A 826 -33.15 18.65 -6.58
CA CYS A 826 -34.40 19.33 -6.87
C CYS A 826 -35.45 18.91 -5.83
N MET A 827 -35.74 19.81 -4.89
CA MET A 827 -36.52 19.52 -3.68
C MET A 827 -38.00 19.18 -3.94
N GLY A 828 -38.56 19.65 -5.07
CA GLY A 828 -39.96 19.45 -5.45
C GLY A 828 -40.26 18.17 -6.26
N MET A 829 -39.28 17.27 -6.45
CA MET A 829 -39.43 16.08 -7.30
C MET A 829 -40.05 14.89 -6.56
N GLU A 830 -41.18 14.37 -7.05
CA GLU A 830 -41.94 13.29 -6.41
C GLU A 830 -41.91 11.99 -7.23
N ASN A 831 -42.11 10.85 -6.55
CA ASN A 831 -42.09 9.51 -7.15
C ASN A 831 -42.93 9.38 -8.43
N ILE A 832 -44.11 10.01 -8.47
CA ILE A 832 -45.04 9.92 -9.60
C ILE A 832 -44.43 10.52 -10.87
N GLY A 833 -43.69 11.63 -10.78
CA GLY A 833 -43.02 12.22 -11.93
C GLY A 833 -41.89 11.36 -12.43
N ILE A 834 -41.05 10.85 -11.52
CA ILE A 834 -39.93 9.98 -11.89
C ILE A 834 -40.44 8.69 -12.55
N ALA A 835 -41.53 8.10 -12.04
CA ALA A 835 -42.19 6.95 -12.67
C ALA A 835 -42.69 7.27 -14.09
N ASN A 836 -43.18 8.49 -14.33
CA ASN A 836 -43.56 8.92 -15.69
C ASN A 836 -42.36 9.04 -16.63
N VAL A 837 -41.18 9.47 -16.13
CA VAL A 837 -39.94 9.49 -16.93
C VAL A 837 -39.55 8.08 -17.33
N PHE A 838 -39.50 7.14 -16.38
CA PHE A 838 -39.22 5.75 -16.71
C PHE A 838 -40.21 5.20 -17.75
N LYS A 839 -41.51 5.48 -17.59
CA LYS A 839 -42.54 4.98 -18.51
C LYS A 839 -42.46 5.57 -19.93
N LYS A 840 -42.13 6.86 -20.07
CA LYS A 840 -42.32 7.60 -21.34
C LYS A 840 -41.03 8.00 -22.05
N CYS A 841 -39.87 7.94 -21.39
CA CYS A 841 -38.56 8.29 -21.96
C CYS A 841 -37.77 7.03 -22.34
N SER A 842 -38.13 6.38 -23.45
CA SER A 842 -37.53 5.10 -23.88
C SER A 842 -36.07 5.19 -24.36
N MET A 843 -35.58 6.39 -24.69
CA MET A 843 -34.20 6.64 -25.12
C MET A 843 -33.26 6.98 -23.95
N LEU A 844 -33.76 7.02 -22.71
CA LEU A 844 -32.99 7.45 -21.55
C LEU A 844 -31.85 6.47 -21.27
N ILE A 845 -30.65 7.02 -21.12
CA ILE A 845 -29.38 6.34 -20.85
C ILE A 845 -28.90 6.65 -19.43
N THR A 846 -28.97 7.91 -18.99
CA THR A 846 -28.49 8.35 -17.68
C THR A 846 -29.57 9.15 -16.94
N LEU A 847 -29.82 8.81 -15.67
CA LEU A 847 -30.76 9.50 -14.79
C LEU A 847 -30.10 9.81 -13.43
N ASP A 848 -30.01 11.09 -13.05
CA ASP A 848 -29.56 11.51 -11.72
C ASP A 848 -30.71 12.17 -10.94
N VAL A 849 -31.12 11.52 -9.85
CA VAL A 849 -32.15 11.98 -8.89
C VAL A 849 -31.58 11.96 -7.46
N SER A 850 -30.27 12.15 -7.31
CA SER A 850 -29.63 12.16 -6.00
C SER A 850 -30.06 13.36 -5.14
N PHE A 851 -30.12 13.18 -3.82
CA PHE A 851 -30.49 14.19 -2.83
C PHE A 851 -31.85 14.86 -3.10
N CYS A 852 -32.83 14.11 -3.59
CA CYS A 852 -34.21 14.55 -3.80
C CYS A 852 -35.10 13.97 -2.68
N PRO A 853 -35.38 14.71 -1.59
CA PRO A 853 -35.94 14.14 -0.35
C PRO A 853 -37.33 13.51 -0.48
N LYS A 854 -38.09 13.92 -1.50
CA LYS A 854 -39.42 13.39 -1.82
C LYS A 854 -39.38 12.11 -2.69
N VAL A 855 -38.21 11.71 -3.17
CA VAL A 855 -37.99 10.43 -3.86
C VAL A 855 -37.68 9.35 -2.83
N ASN A 856 -38.54 8.32 -2.75
CA ASN A 856 -38.48 7.29 -1.72
C ASN A 856 -38.88 5.91 -2.25
N SER A 857 -38.97 4.91 -1.38
CA SER A 857 -39.26 3.52 -1.75
C SER A 857 -40.61 3.29 -2.43
N HIS A 858 -41.52 4.26 -2.43
CA HIS A 858 -42.76 4.19 -3.20
C HIS A 858 -42.57 4.52 -4.69
N LEU A 859 -41.33 4.78 -5.15
CA LEU A 859 -40.97 5.06 -6.55
C LEU A 859 -41.53 4.03 -7.54
N LEU A 860 -41.68 2.76 -7.12
CA LEU A 860 -42.10 1.65 -7.99
C LEU A 860 -43.51 1.11 -7.73
N LEU A 861 -44.34 1.78 -6.90
CA LEU A 861 -45.71 1.31 -6.63
C LEU A 861 -46.74 2.07 -7.49
N PRO A 862 -47.72 1.37 -8.12
CA PRO A 862 -48.02 -0.08 -8.10
C PRO A 862 -47.35 -0.89 -9.25
N GLU A 863 -47.13 -2.20 -9.00
CA GLU A 863 -46.46 -3.18 -9.90
C GLU A 863 -46.92 -3.19 -11.36
N LYS A 864 -48.19 -2.82 -11.64
CA LYS A 864 -48.77 -2.82 -13.00
C LYS A 864 -48.16 -1.77 -13.95
N ILE A 865 -47.40 -0.79 -13.45
CA ILE A 865 -46.84 0.30 -14.28
C ILE A 865 -45.57 -0.15 -15.04
N TRP A 866 -44.87 -1.17 -14.54
CA TRP A 866 -43.50 -1.51 -14.93
C TRP A 866 -43.39 -2.67 -15.93
N THR A 867 -44.51 -3.22 -16.39
CA THR A 867 -44.56 -4.48 -17.14
C THR A 867 -44.15 -4.37 -18.62
N ASN A 868 -43.68 -3.22 -19.12
CA ASN A 868 -43.28 -3.06 -20.53
C ASN A 868 -42.32 -1.86 -20.76
N VAL A 869 -41.27 -1.73 -19.96
CA VAL A 869 -40.33 -0.60 -20.12
C VAL A 869 -38.98 -1.08 -20.66
N PRO A 870 -38.73 -1.01 -21.98
CA PRO A 870 -37.42 -1.31 -22.56
C PRO A 870 -36.50 -0.11 -22.33
N LEU A 871 -36.01 0.03 -21.11
CA LEU A 871 -35.09 1.10 -20.77
C LEU A 871 -33.71 0.77 -21.33
N LYS A 872 -33.21 1.61 -22.23
CA LYS A 872 -31.79 1.68 -22.59
C LYS A 872 -30.95 2.32 -21.49
N LEU A 873 -31.50 2.47 -20.28
CA LEU A 873 -30.88 3.10 -19.14
C LEU A 873 -29.64 2.31 -18.77
N ARG A 874 -28.49 2.99 -18.82
CA ARG A 874 -27.16 2.49 -18.45
C ARG A 874 -26.75 3.01 -17.09
N GLU A 875 -27.17 4.20 -16.69
CA GLU A 875 -26.68 4.82 -15.45
C GLU A 875 -27.83 5.43 -14.66
N ILE A 876 -27.88 5.15 -13.36
CA ILE A 876 -28.82 5.80 -12.44
C ILE A 876 -28.13 6.20 -11.14
N ASN A 877 -28.36 7.44 -10.68
CA ASN A 877 -27.86 7.92 -9.40
C ASN A 877 -29.04 8.24 -8.46
N LEU A 878 -29.12 7.49 -7.37
CA LEU A 878 -30.14 7.59 -6.33
C LEU A 878 -29.55 8.03 -4.98
N SER A 879 -28.28 8.45 -4.95
CA SER A 879 -27.53 8.75 -3.72
C SER A 879 -28.19 9.84 -2.86
N GLY A 880 -28.01 9.80 -1.54
CA GLY A 880 -28.46 10.83 -0.61
C GLY A 880 -29.97 10.89 -0.37
N ASN A 881 -30.71 9.89 -0.85
CA ASN A 881 -32.15 9.78 -0.64
C ASN A 881 -32.43 8.89 0.58
N ASN A 882 -32.91 9.52 1.67
CA ASN A 882 -32.98 8.87 3.00
C ASN A 882 -33.89 7.63 3.06
N ASN A 883 -34.89 7.55 2.19
CA ASN A 883 -35.98 6.58 2.28
C ASN A 883 -36.01 5.56 1.12
N ILE A 884 -34.90 5.32 0.42
CA ILE A 884 -34.78 4.27 -0.61
C ILE A 884 -34.28 2.97 0.02
N THR A 885 -35.06 1.89 -0.07
CA THR A 885 -34.73 0.55 0.45
C THR A 885 -34.01 -0.31 -0.59
N SER A 886 -33.32 -1.34 -0.09
CA SER A 886 -32.70 -2.42 -0.88
C SER A 886 -33.62 -3.06 -1.92
N GLU A 887 -34.89 -3.27 -1.57
CA GLU A 887 -35.88 -3.89 -2.45
C GLU A 887 -36.14 -3.06 -3.72
N VAL A 888 -36.21 -1.74 -3.57
CA VAL A 888 -36.50 -0.83 -4.68
C VAL A 888 -35.29 -0.70 -5.60
N ALA A 889 -34.08 -0.62 -5.03
CA ALA A 889 -32.84 -0.66 -5.79
C ALA A 889 -32.72 -1.96 -6.62
N PHE A 890 -33.02 -3.11 -6.01
CA PHE A 890 -33.04 -4.41 -6.69
C PHE A 890 -34.05 -4.46 -7.84
N ARG A 891 -35.28 -3.97 -7.60
CA ARG A 891 -36.32 -3.91 -8.65
C ARG A 891 -35.89 -3.03 -9.83
N ILE A 892 -35.24 -1.89 -9.61
CA ILE A 892 -34.70 -1.05 -10.70
C ILE A 892 -33.63 -1.81 -11.51
N ILE A 893 -32.72 -2.51 -10.84
CA ILE A 893 -31.67 -3.32 -11.47
C ILE A 893 -32.28 -4.45 -12.31
N LYS A 894 -33.36 -5.07 -11.84
CA LYS A 894 -34.08 -6.14 -12.56
C LYS A 894 -34.84 -5.61 -13.78
N LEU A 895 -35.48 -4.44 -13.66
CA LEU A 895 -36.26 -3.83 -14.73
C LEU A 895 -35.39 -3.23 -15.84
N CYS A 896 -34.16 -2.79 -15.54
CA CYS A 896 -33.26 -2.16 -16.51
C CYS A 896 -32.15 -3.13 -16.97
N SER A 897 -32.42 -3.96 -17.98
CA SER A 897 -31.46 -4.96 -18.48
C SER A 897 -30.19 -4.38 -19.11
N CYS A 898 -30.21 -3.11 -19.54
CA CYS A 898 -29.08 -2.41 -20.13
C CYS A 898 -28.27 -1.58 -19.13
N LEU A 899 -28.62 -1.64 -17.84
CA LEU A 899 -27.96 -0.87 -16.81
C LEU A 899 -26.46 -1.22 -16.79
N GLN A 900 -25.63 -0.30 -16.31
CA GLN A 900 -24.18 -0.41 -16.22
C GLN A 900 -23.74 0.18 -14.88
N SER A 901 -24.23 1.36 -14.48
CA SER A 901 -23.91 2.01 -13.21
C SER A 901 -25.16 2.30 -12.38
N VAL A 902 -25.06 2.14 -11.06
CA VAL A 902 -26.12 2.45 -10.08
C VAL A 902 -25.50 3.09 -8.85
N ALA A 903 -25.54 4.41 -8.68
CA ALA A 903 -24.98 5.07 -7.49
C ALA A 903 -26.01 5.14 -6.35
N LEU A 904 -25.61 4.72 -5.14
CA LEU A 904 -26.48 4.57 -3.96
C LEU A 904 -25.85 5.14 -2.67
N ALA A 905 -24.90 6.06 -2.82
CA ALA A 905 -24.13 6.59 -1.70
C ALA A 905 -25.05 7.33 -0.72
N SER A 906 -24.76 7.27 0.57
CA SER A 906 -25.52 8.01 1.58
C SER A 906 -27.04 7.71 1.60
N CYS A 907 -27.44 6.48 1.22
CA CYS A 907 -28.80 5.97 1.37
C CYS A 907 -28.87 5.03 2.61
N PRO A 908 -29.27 5.53 3.80
CA PRO A 908 -29.16 4.81 5.07
C PRO A 908 -30.06 3.58 5.17
N SER A 909 -31.09 3.48 4.34
CA SER A 909 -32.08 2.39 4.33
C SER A 909 -31.68 1.19 3.45
N ILE A 910 -30.47 1.21 2.89
CA ILE A 910 -29.95 0.13 2.04
C ILE A 910 -29.02 -0.76 2.88
N GLN A 911 -29.40 -2.04 3.05
CA GLN A 911 -28.70 -3.00 3.91
C GLN A 911 -28.06 -4.18 3.16
N SER A 912 -28.44 -4.42 1.91
CA SER A 912 -27.86 -5.41 0.99
C SER A 912 -28.53 -5.32 -0.38
N ILE A 913 -27.82 -5.60 -1.47
CA ILE A 913 -28.39 -5.63 -2.82
C ILE A 913 -27.84 -6.87 -3.51
N ASP A 914 -28.74 -7.77 -3.91
CA ASP A 914 -28.40 -8.95 -4.70
C ASP A 914 -28.23 -8.56 -6.17
N THR A 915 -27.05 -8.73 -6.77
CA THR A 915 -26.77 -8.33 -8.16
C THR A 915 -26.58 -9.54 -9.10
N THR A 916 -26.89 -10.75 -8.64
CA THR A 916 -26.56 -12.01 -9.33
C THR A 916 -27.29 -12.21 -10.68
N SER A 917 -28.43 -11.54 -10.91
CA SER A 917 -29.32 -11.84 -12.03
C SER A 917 -29.08 -11.05 -13.33
N ASN A 918 -28.14 -10.09 -13.38
CA ASN A 918 -27.90 -9.28 -14.57
C ASN A 918 -26.40 -9.22 -14.91
N LYS A 919 -26.04 -9.34 -16.20
CA LYS A 919 -24.63 -9.29 -16.70
C LYS A 919 -23.93 -7.94 -16.46
N LEU A 920 -24.50 -7.04 -15.66
CA LEU A 920 -24.03 -5.70 -15.33
C LEU A 920 -22.62 -5.65 -14.77
N ALA A 921 -21.88 -4.60 -15.10
CA ALA A 921 -20.68 -4.16 -14.39
C ALA A 921 -21.05 -3.04 -13.41
N VAL A 922 -21.72 -3.39 -12.30
CA VAL A 922 -22.32 -2.40 -11.40
C VAL A 922 -21.23 -1.55 -10.76
N SER A 923 -21.24 -0.23 -10.98
CA SER A 923 -20.52 0.74 -10.13
C SER A 923 -21.46 1.40 -9.10
N THR A 924 -21.83 0.67 -8.05
CA THR A 924 -22.40 1.17 -6.79
C THR A 924 -21.36 1.88 -5.94
N ILE A 925 -21.36 3.19 -6.02
CA ILE A 925 -20.73 4.04 -5.01
C ILE A 925 -21.65 3.98 -3.78
N LEU A 926 -21.26 3.26 -2.73
CA LEU A 926 -21.92 3.23 -1.42
C LEU A 926 -21.03 3.98 -0.42
N ASP A 927 -21.21 5.29 -0.32
CA ASP A 927 -20.58 6.10 0.71
C ASP A 927 -21.50 6.14 1.94
N THR A 928 -21.46 5.07 2.73
CA THR A 928 -22.01 5.04 4.08
C THR A 928 -20.86 4.72 5.03
N GLY A 929 -20.53 5.65 5.93
CA GLY A 929 -19.47 5.53 6.95
C GLY A 929 -19.68 4.42 8.01
N LYS A 930 -20.34 3.32 7.65
CA LYS A 930 -20.50 2.08 8.42
C LYS A 930 -20.56 0.91 7.42
N GLN A 931 -19.63 -0.03 7.57
CA GLN A 931 -19.60 -1.39 6.98
C GLN A 931 -19.65 -1.50 5.44
N SER A 932 -18.77 -2.38 4.94
CA SER A 932 -18.50 -2.66 3.54
C SER A 932 -19.73 -3.18 2.77
N PHE A 933 -20.01 -2.57 1.62
CA PHE A 933 -20.82 -3.19 0.58
C PHE A 933 -19.95 -3.44 -0.65
N CYS A 934 -19.91 -4.72 -1.06
CA CYS A 934 -19.15 -5.19 -2.20
C CYS A 934 -19.74 -4.72 -3.51
N LEU A 935 -18.84 -4.32 -4.39
CA LEU A 935 -19.14 -3.90 -5.74
C LEU A 935 -18.31 -4.67 -6.76
N HIS A 936 -18.99 -5.38 -7.64
CA HIS A 936 -18.39 -6.20 -8.69
C HIS A 936 -18.44 -5.45 -10.03
N LYS A 937 -17.29 -5.11 -10.63
CA LYS A 937 -16.77 -5.61 -11.94
C LYS A 937 -15.80 -4.67 -12.69
N ARG A 938 -14.87 -5.33 -13.40
CA ARG A 938 -14.36 -5.08 -14.77
C ARG A 938 -14.15 -3.64 -15.24
N LEU A 939 -12.88 -3.27 -15.39
CA LEU A 939 -12.36 -2.39 -16.44
C LEU A 939 -10.86 -2.66 -16.64
N HIS A 940 -10.51 -3.70 -17.41
CA HIS A 940 -9.22 -3.84 -18.09
C HIS A 940 -9.36 -4.88 -19.22
N ALA A 941 -10.14 -4.50 -20.22
CA ALA A 941 -10.11 -5.07 -21.57
C ALA A 941 -10.46 -3.92 -22.52
N LEU A 942 -9.54 -2.96 -22.58
CA LEU A 942 -9.22 -2.07 -23.69
C LEU A 942 -7.76 -1.68 -23.53
#